data_AF-A0A3M1SE48-F1
#
_entry.id   AF-A0A3M1SE48-F1
#
_cell.length_a   1.000
_cell.length_b   1.000
_cell.length_c   1.000
_cell.angle_alpha   90.00
_cell.angle_beta   90.00
_cell.angle_gamma   90.00
#
_symmetry.space_group_name_H-M   'P 1'
#
loop_
_entity.id
_entity.type
_entity.pdbx_description
1 polymer ?
#
loop_
_entity_poly.entity_id
_entity_poly.type
_entity_poly.pdbx_seq_one_letter_code
_entity_poly.pdbx_strand_id
1 'polypeptide(L)'
;MEARKFLKKGVFLLMLTVMIFSISAGVWADDEKEKGKKKEEKGVIVIKKAEWKKGALKVEGELRWPFFTVYVSDDETGAELGKTTSDFKGKWKISINGLETPPCKVKAEVEGGSVTAEVKGAKDTCGASTEPPSTGEPPSNGGTPLTGEFRVLAFNDLGMHCYDADFSVFSILPPFNVIHAQVVKTGKEPEIMDDSRVSVYYRAVSDSDGSINTTSRGKTNFWDYVLQLFGASPAEDEGLTGNSMPGSDNTPQPFDSYDPDMGWFTASGIPITAVDDGGKKNHYPMMRIQAVDKADGRVLAETDIVLPVSDEMHCSDCHSTGGVAANDQTRNRYGISGWSTSGDPEVSYRENILILHDAKKGTSLMNNQPVLCVSCHYSPALDLAGQGPVGEQVGKPMLSFAVHGRHGKTLNGDIPSNGKGAIIPEDGTTSCYYCHPGSTTKCLRGAMGSAGVNCQDCHGGLLAVAGEFRNRTPWLDEPKCQSCHTGDAISNSGSIRMGVAYDGNDPAATPRTPDNKRFAENSGELFRNSFGHGGVACEGCHGSTHAIWPSAEENDNVASTMIQGHDGVIIECSACHQDQLPLTMDGPHGMHNVGDPGWNEEHEDFYKKNPDSCKACHGDDLNGTVLSVAHADRELKTDDGGKGIFIPKGTSIGCGICHKNPLTGKRQPIEPPTNPVNPGNPGQPPSQPGIDGALLYSQNCAVCHGPLTSSSKRGASLSKIQNGIAKNKGGMGKLSFLTVEELQAIADALNF
;
A
#
# COMPACT_ATOMS: atom_id res chain seq x y z
N MET A 1 36.95 52.11 60.21
CA MET A 1 36.49 51.08 61.16
C MET A 1 35.87 49.97 60.33
N GLU A 2 36.67 49.05 59.79
CA GLU A 2 37.11 47.80 60.45
C GLU A 2 35.95 47.06 61.14
N ALA A 3 35.80 45.74 61.10
CA ALA A 3 36.33 44.63 60.31
C ALA A 3 35.62 43.41 60.92
N ARG A 4 34.92 42.58 60.15
CA ARG A 4 34.52 41.22 60.60
C ARG A 4 34.68 40.20 59.47
N LYS A 5 35.70 39.37 59.65
CA LYS A 5 35.99 38.03 59.11
C LYS A 5 34.75 37.09 59.17
N PHE A 6 34.57 35.98 58.42
CA PHE A 6 35.42 35.11 57.59
C PHE A 6 34.52 34.31 56.59
N LEU A 7 35.12 33.89 55.47
CA LEU A 7 34.63 33.15 54.28
C LEU A 7 33.36 32.26 54.34
N LYS A 8 32.49 32.39 53.31
CA LYS A 8 31.68 31.29 52.71
C LYS A 8 31.45 31.50 51.20
N LYS A 9 31.63 30.43 50.41
CA LYS A 9 31.28 30.31 48.98
C LYS A 9 29.75 30.29 48.80
N GLY A 10 29.23 30.93 47.75
CA GLY A 10 27.88 30.65 47.24
C GLY A 10 27.18 31.77 46.45
N VAL A 11 27.00 31.48 45.16
CA VAL A 11 25.78 31.62 44.30
C VAL A 11 25.17 33.00 43.96
N PHE A 12 24.55 33.03 42.77
CA PHE A 12 23.54 33.93 42.16
C PHE A 12 24.08 35.16 41.40
N LEU A 13 23.55 35.65 40.27
CA LEU A 13 22.54 35.27 39.24
C LEU A 13 22.36 36.56 38.39
N LEU A 14 22.22 36.50 37.05
CA LEU A 14 21.09 37.07 36.29
C LEU A 14 21.27 36.99 34.76
N MET A 15 20.13 37.02 34.08
CA MET A 15 19.80 36.68 32.70
C MET A 15 19.14 37.89 31.98
N LEU A 16 18.98 37.79 30.63
CA LEU A 16 18.11 38.56 29.69
C LEU A 16 18.60 39.98 29.25
N THR A 17 18.47 40.50 28.01
CA THR A 17 17.56 40.27 26.86
C THR A 17 18.09 40.97 25.56
N VAL A 18 17.80 40.36 24.38
CA VAL A 18 17.49 40.85 23.00
C VAL A 18 17.75 42.32 22.56
N MET A 19 18.37 42.51 21.38
CA MET A 19 17.96 43.56 20.39
C MET A 19 18.34 43.21 18.93
N ILE A 20 17.36 43.41 18.04
CA ILE A 20 17.40 43.33 16.57
C ILE A 20 17.77 44.70 16.00
N PHE A 21 18.48 44.76 14.86
CA PHE A 21 18.38 45.87 13.91
C PHE A 21 18.35 45.36 12.47
N SER A 22 17.58 46.06 11.64
CA SER A 22 17.03 45.67 10.35
C SER A 22 17.17 46.83 9.36
N ILE A 23 17.30 46.52 8.05
CA ILE A 23 16.91 47.31 6.85
C ILE A 23 17.91 48.45 6.46
N SER A 24 18.32 48.75 5.21
CA SER A 24 17.83 48.51 3.83
C SER A 24 18.88 48.94 2.78
N ALA A 25 18.72 48.40 1.55
CA ALA A 25 19.03 48.98 0.22
C ALA A 25 20.52 49.22 -0.14
N GLY A 26 20.99 48.97 -1.36
CA GLY A 26 20.37 48.66 -2.63
C GLY A 26 21.24 49.26 -3.74
N VAL A 27 21.46 48.47 -4.81
CA VAL A 27 21.93 48.91 -6.14
C VAL A 27 23.37 49.44 -6.20
N TRP A 28 24.20 48.86 -7.06
CA TRP A 28 24.80 49.49 -8.26
C TRP A 28 25.46 48.37 -9.07
N ALA A 29 25.15 48.39 -10.36
CA ALA A 29 25.70 47.53 -11.38
C ALA A 29 27.19 47.82 -11.58
N ASP A 30 27.97 46.81 -11.92
CA ASP A 30 29.15 46.97 -12.77
C ASP A 30 29.17 45.84 -13.79
N ASP A 31 29.12 46.26 -15.06
CA ASP A 31 29.43 45.48 -16.25
C ASP A 31 30.91 45.09 -16.21
N GLU A 32 31.22 43.79 -16.23
CA GLU A 32 32.43 43.30 -16.91
C GLU A 32 32.14 41.98 -17.63
N LYS A 33 32.02 42.08 -18.96
CA LYS A 33 32.38 40.99 -19.87
C LYS A 33 33.90 40.82 -19.78
N GLU A 34 34.38 39.62 -19.46
CA GLU A 34 35.35 38.89 -20.31
C GLU A 34 35.72 37.49 -19.79
N LYS A 35 35.72 36.54 -20.73
CA LYS A 35 36.66 35.42 -20.91
C LYS A 35 36.64 34.24 -19.91
N GLY A 36 35.85 33.24 -20.30
CA GLY A 36 36.30 31.86 -20.53
C GLY A 36 37.24 31.22 -19.50
N LYS A 37 36.64 30.46 -18.57
CA LYS A 37 37.13 29.17 -18.05
C LYS A 37 35.96 28.49 -17.33
N LYS A 38 35.53 27.31 -17.80
CA LYS A 38 34.59 26.44 -17.07
C LYS A 38 35.15 26.23 -15.65
N LYS A 39 34.46 26.73 -14.63
CA LYS A 39 34.65 26.27 -13.25
C LYS A 39 33.70 25.09 -13.08
N GLU A 40 34.25 23.88 -13.00
CA GLU A 40 33.53 22.73 -12.45
C GLU A 40 32.99 23.10 -11.07
N GLU A 41 31.69 22.88 -10.85
CA GLU A 41 31.09 22.95 -9.52
C GLU A 41 31.74 21.88 -8.65
N LYS A 42 32.54 22.29 -7.66
CA LYS A 42 33.07 21.37 -6.65
C LYS A 42 31.91 20.90 -5.77
N GLY A 43 31.65 19.58 -5.77
CA GLY A 43 30.71 18.93 -4.86
C GLY A 43 31.00 19.23 -3.39
N VAL A 44 29.97 19.10 -2.54
CA VAL A 44 29.99 19.42 -1.10
C VAL A 44 31.01 18.57 -0.32
N ILE A 45 31.26 17.35 -0.79
CA ILE A 45 32.21 16.37 -0.26
C ILE A 45 33.04 15.75 -1.38
N VAL A 46 34.32 15.47 -1.12
CA VAL A 46 35.23 14.78 -2.04
C VAL A 46 36.04 13.74 -1.27
N ILE A 47 36.12 12.50 -1.78
CA ILE A 47 37.11 11.51 -1.36
C ILE A 47 38.40 11.77 -2.13
N LYS A 48 39.51 12.01 -1.40
CA LYS A 48 40.84 12.15 -2.02
C LYS A 48 41.55 10.82 -2.13
N LYS A 49 41.26 9.89 -1.23
CA LYS A 49 41.94 8.61 -1.17
C LYS A 49 41.08 7.58 -0.45
N ALA A 50 40.93 6.42 -1.07
CA ALA A 50 40.41 5.20 -0.47
C ALA A 50 41.43 4.09 -0.78
N GLU A 51 42.02 3.48 0.25
CA GLU A 51 42.99 2.39 0.09
C GLU A 51 42.79 1.27 1.11
N TRP A 52 42.94 0.03 0.66
CA TRP A 52 43.03 -1.15 1.51
C TRP A 52 44.49 -1.58 1.64
N LYS A 53 44.99 -1.64 2.88
CA LYS A 53 46.38 -2.07 3.13
C LYS A 53 46.53 -2.65 4.53
N LYS A 54 47.09 -3.86 4.60
CA LYS A 54 47.35 -4.60 5.86
C LYS A 54 46.09 -4.82 6.72
N GLY A 55 44.98 -5.23 6.10
CA GLY A 55 43.73 -5.56 6.83
C GLY A 55 42.93 -4.35 7.33
N ALA A 56 43.20 -3.16 6.80
CA ALA A 56 42.55 -1.92 7.20
C ALA A 56 42.18 -1.06 5.98
N LEU A 57 40.96 -0.52 6.00
CA LEU A 57 40.44 0.41 5.01
C LEU A 57 40.71 1.84 5.48
N LYS A 58 41.41 2.61 4.66
CA LYS A 58 41.71 4.03 4.92
C LYS A 58 41.00 4.90 3.92
N VAL A 59 40.13 5.77 4.40
CA VAL A 59 39.41 6.75 3.58
C VAL A 59 39.69 8.14 4.10
N GLU A 60 40.07 9.06 3.22
CA GLU A 60 40.27 10.46 3.54
C GLU A 60 39.76 11.38 2.43
N GLY A 61 39.30 12.55 2.83
CA GLY A 61 38.65 13.49 1.94
C GLY A 61 38.60 14.90 2.51
N GLU A 62 37.91 15.75 1.77
CA GLU A 62 37.70 17.15 2.13
C GLU A 62 36.23 17.52 1.97
N LEU A 63 35.76 18.36 2.86
CA LEU A 63 34.45 19.00 2.84
C LEU A 63 34.60 20.48 2.57
N ARG A 64 33.55 21.06 1.99
CA ARG A 64 33.45 22.50 1.82
C ARG A 64 33.34 23.26 3.16
N TRP A 65 32.87 22.60 4.22
CA TRP A 65 32.61 23.18 5.54
C TRP A 65 33.25 22.35 6.67
N PRO A 66 33.80 22.97 7.73
CA PRO A 66 34.43 22.26 8.85
C PRO A 66 33.40 21.69 9.85
N PHE A 67 33.83 20.70 10.65
CA PHE A 67 33.08 20.11 11.78
C PHE A 67 31.80 19.34 11.43
N PHE A 68 31.72 18.75 10.25
CA PHE A 68 30.61 17.87 9.85
C PHE A 68 30.99 16.40 10.03
N THR A 69 30.01 15.60 10.46
CA THR A 69 30.13 14.14 10.54
C THR A 69 29.98 13.54 9.16
N VAL A 70 31.01 12.85 8.70
CA VAL A 70 31.05 12.06 7.48
C VAL A 70 30.80 10.60 7.83
N TYR A 71 29.79 10.02 7.21
CA TYR A 71 29.49 8.60 7.26
C TYR A 71 30.17 7.92 6.07
N VAL A 72 30.83 6.79 6.31
CA VAL A 72 31.48 5.98 5.27
C VAL A 72 30.82 4.61 5.26
N SER A 73 30.24 4.25 4.13
CA SER A 73 29.59 2.95 3.90
C SER A 73 30.24 2.20 2.74
N ASP A 74 29.97 0.91 2.67
CA ASP A 74 30.14 0.14 1.45
C ASP A 74 29.15 0.67 0.40
N ASP A 75 29.64 0.98 -0.80
CA ASP A 75 28.81 1.54 -1.87
C ASP A 75 27.92 0.46 -2.52
N GLU A 76 28.31 -0.81 -2.43
CA GLU A 76 27.58 -1.93 -3.04
C GLU A 76 26.54 -2.51 -2.09
N THR A 77 26.91 -2.74 -0.82
CA THR A 77 25.99 -3.33 0.16
C THR A 77 25.22 -2.31 0.99
N GLY A 78 25.62 -1.03 0.95
CA GLY A 78 25.04 0.03 1.78
C GLY A 78 25.42 -0.03 3.27
N ALA A 79 26.19 -1.04 3.70
CA ALA A 79 26.55 -1.24 5.10
C ALA A 79 27.42 -0.08 5.64
N GLU A 80 27.05 0.52 6.77
CA GLU A 80 27.86 1.54 7.43
C GLU A 80 29.15 0.92 7.98
N LEU A 81 30.30 1.37 7.47
CA LEU A 81 31.62 0.88 7.88
C LEU A 81 32.22 1.72 9.01
N GLY A 82 31.80 2.99 9.12
CA GLY A 82 32.15 3.87 10.22
C GLY A 82 31.93 5.34 9.91
N LYS A 83 32.18 6.20 10.90
CA LYS A 83 32.02 7.66 10.77
C LYS A 83 33.16 8.43 11.40
N THR A 84 33.40 9.63 10.90
CA THR A 84 34.40 10.58 11.44
C THR A 84 33.90 12.00 11.31
N THR A 85 34.48 12.93 12.05
CA THR A 85 34.17 14.37 11.92
C THR A 85 35.31 15.08 11.18
N SER A 86 34.99 16.03 10.31
CA SER A 86 36.00 16.86 9.64
C SER A 86 36.63 17.90 10.59
N ASP A 87 37.90 18.24 10.33
CA ASP A 87 38.64 19.23 11.10
C ASP A 87 38.22 20.68 10.76
N PHE A 88 38.86 21.65 11.41
CA PHE A 88 38.62 23.08 11.19
C PHE A 88 38.95 23.57 9.77
N LYS A 89 39.61 22.75 8.94
CA LYS A 89 39.89 23.01 7.53
C LYS A 89 39.01 22.15 6.61
N GLY A 90 38.01 21.44 7.14
CA GLY A 90 37.13 20.55 6.39
C GLY A 90 37.78 19.22 5.99
N LYS A 91 38.97 18.88 6.49
CA LYS A 91 39.63 17.61 6.17
C LYS A 91 39.15 16.50 7.08
N TRP A 92 38.91 15.33 6.52
CA TRP A 92 38.48 14.17 7.29
C TRP A 92 39.26 12.93 6.87
N LYS A 93 39.45 12.01 7.82
CA LYS A 93 40.10 10.73 7.60
C LYS A 93 39.55 9.69 8.57
N ILE A 94 39.37 8.47 8.10
CA ILE A 94 38.96 7.32 8.91
C ILE A 94 39.82 6.11 8.55
N SER A 95 40.13 5.28 9.54
CA SER A 95 40.74 3.97 9.36
C SER A 95 39.86 2.93 10.01
N ILE A 96 39.28 2.07 9.20
CA ILE A 96 38.34 1.02 9.61
C ILE A 96 39.12 -0.29 9.64
N ASN A 97 39.11 -0.96 10.79
CA ASN A 97 39.79 -2.24 11.02
C ASN A 97 38.74 -3.31 11.34
N GLY A 98 39.11 -4.58 11.17
CA GLY A 98 38.22 -5.71 11.52
C GLY A 98 37.21 -6.08 10.44
N LEU A 99 37.37 -5.59 9.22
CA LEU A 99 36.64 -6.08 8.06
C LEU A 99 37.31 -7.38 7.57
N GLU A 100 36.52 -8.43 7.35
CA GLU A 100 37.01 -9.71 6.81
C GLU A 100 37.53 -9.55 5.38
N THR A 101 36.81 -8.78 4.56
CA THR A 101 37.22 -8.37 3.20
C THR A 101 37.00 -6.87 2.99
N PRO A 102 37.84 -6.17 2.19
CA PRO A 102 37.57 -4.78 1.83
C PRO A 102 36.34 -4.63 0.92
N PRO A 103 35.60 -3.51 1.00
CA PRO A 103 34.63 -3.14 -0.02
C PRO A 103 35.34 -2.75 -1.33
N CYS A 104 34.73 -3.02 -2.49
CA CYS A 104 35.29 -2.63 -3.78
C CYS A 104 35.19 -1.11 -4.01
N LYS A 105 34.11 -0.49 -3.52
CA LYS A 105 33.88 0.95 -3.53
C LYS A 105 33.35 1.40 -2.16
N VAL A 106 33.67 2.64 -1.80
CA VAL A 106 33.17 3.27 -0.59
C VAL A 106 32.38 4.51 -0.94
N LYS A 107 31.26 4.72 -0.25
CA LYS A 107 30.48 5.96 -0.29
C LYS A 107 30.78 6.77 0.96
N ALA A 108 31.05 8.06 0.79
CA ALA A 108 31.15 9.02 1.88
C ALA A 108 30.00 10.03 1.79
N GLU A 109 29.30 10.24 2.89
CA GLU A 109 28.08 11.04 2.91
C GLU A 109 28.06 12.05 4.08
N VAL A 110 27.51 13.22 3.78
CA VAL A 110 27.15 14.29 4.72
C VAL A 110 25.78 14.82 4.37
N GLU A 111 25.12 15.49 5.31
CA GLU A 111 23.87 16.20 5.05
C GLU A 111 24.05 17.20 3.89
N GLY A 112 23.41 16.91 2.75
CA GLY A 112 23.49 17.72 1.53
C GLY A 112 24.46 17.22 0.44
N GLY A 113 25.07 16.03 0.56
CA GLY A 113 25.73 15.39 -0.56
C GLY A 113 26.56 14.14 -0.23
N SER A 114 26.73 13.28 -1.23
CA SER A 114 27.56 12.07 -1.16
C SER A 114 28.55 11.98 -2.32
N VAL A 115 29.61 11.20 -2.13
CA VAL A 115 30.60 10.89 -3.17
C VAL A 115 31.10 9.46 -2.99
N THR A 116 31.38 8.78 -4.10
CA THR A 116 31.88 7.40 -4.10
C THR A 116 33.31 7.34 -4.66
N ALA A 117 34.08 6.34 -4.23
CA ALA A 117 35.43 6.09 -4.74
C ALA A 117 35.81 4.62 -4.70
N GLU A 118 36.52 4.15 -5.74
CA GLU A 118 37.15 2.83 -5.74
C GLU A 118 38.22 2.71 -4.65
N VAL A 119 38.24 1.57 -3.96
CA VAL A 119 39.25 1.27 -2.96
C VAL A 119 40.50 0.69 -3.63
N LYS A 120 41.59 1.49 -3.65
CA LYS A 120 42.87 1.04 -4.21
C LYS A 120 43.45 -0.10 -3.36
N GLY A 121 43.86 -1.19 -4.02
CA GLY A 121 44.39 -2.38 -3.35
C GLY A 121 43.33 -3.38 -2.89
N ALA A 122 42.06 -3.17 -3.23
CA ALA A 122 40.96 -4.10 -2.93
C ALA A 122 40.62 -5.06 -4.09
N LYS A 123 41.03 -4.76 -5.34
CA LYS A 123 40.55 -5.42 -6.58
C LYS A 123 40.61 -6.95 -6.62
N ASP A 124 41.60 -7.57 -5.96
CA ASP A 124 41.77 -9.03 -5.98
C ASP A 124 41.20 -9.72 -4.72
N THR A 125 40.62 -8.95 -3.79
CA THR A 125 40.22 -9.42 -2.44
C THR A 125 38.87 -8.87 -1.98
N CYS A 126 38.22 -8.00 -2.76
CA CYS A 126 36.88 -7.48 -2.49
C CYS A 126 35.85 -8.34 -3.23
N GLY A 127 34.73 -8.64 -2.58
CA GLY A 127 33.62 -9.40 -3.18
C GLY A 127 33.58 -10.91 -2.92
N ALA A 128 34.04 -11.41 -1.76
CA ALA A 128 33.91 -12.82 -1.41
C ALA A 128 32.92 -13.09 -0.25
N SER A 129 31.64 -13.18 -0.61
CA SER A 129 30.66 -14.05 0.05
C SER A 129 29.67 -14.55 -1.02
N THR A 130 29.39 -15.85 -0.97
CA THR A 130 28.64 -16.71 -1.89
C THR A 130 27.41 -16.12 -2.59
N GLU A 131 27.31 -16.35 -3.91
CA GLU A 131 26.22 -16.06 -4.87
C GLU A 131 24.78 -16.31 -4.38
N PRO A 132 23.75 -15.57 -4.88
CA PRO A 132 23.46 -15.31 -6.32
C PRO A 132 23.01 -13.85 -6.67
N PRO A 133 22.67 -13.53 -7.94
CA PRO A 133 23.38 -13.76 -9.20
C PRO A 133 24.00 -12.45 -9.76
N SER A 134 25.02 -12.63 -10.60
CA SER A 134 25.59 -11.74 -11.62
C SER A 134 24.78 -10.47 -11.98
N THR A 135 25.37 -9.29 -11.71
CA THR A 135 25.00 -8.03 -12.39
C THR A 135 25.37 -8.15 -13.87
N GLY A 136 24.39 -8.53 -14.68
CA GLY A 136 24.44 -8.31 -16.12
C GLY A 136 24.45 -6.82 -16.44
N GLU A 137 24.90 -6.51 -17.66
CA GLU A 137 24.75 -5.25 -18.37
C GLU A 137 23.39 -4.54 -18.14
N PRO A 138 23.30 -3.21 -18.39
CA PRO A 138 22.02 -2.48 -18.31
C PRO A 138 20.94 -3.26 -19.06
N PRO A 139 19.73 -3.39 -18.49
CA PRO A 139 18.78 -4.43 -18.87
C PRO A 139 18.47 -4.32 -20.36
N SER A 140 18.96 -5.29 -21.13
CA SER A 140 18.54 -5.49 -22.49
C SER A 140 17.25 -6.32 -22.48
N ASN A 141 16.17 -5.69 -22.97
CA ASN A 141 14.86 -6.26 -23.31
C ASN A 141 14.04 -6.84 -22.12
N GLY A 142 12.71 -6.84 -22.29
CA GLY A 142 11.70 -7.10 -21.24
C GLY A 142 11.95 -8.33 -20.37
N GLY A 143 11.32 -8.31 -19.19
CA GLY A 143 11.43 -9.27 -18.07
C GLY A 143 12.24 -10.52 -18.42
N THR A 144 13.43 -10.65 -17.83
CA THR A 144 14.26 -11.85 -18.00
C THR A 144 13.37 -13.08 -17.78
N PRO A 145 13.20 -13.98 -18.76
CA PRO A 145 12.30 -15.10 -18.62
C PRO A 145 12.69 -15.89 -17.39
N LEU A 146 11.77 -15.99 -16.43
CA LEU A 146 12.01 -16.86 -15.29
C LEU A 146 12.20 -18.29 -15.81
N THR A 147 13.33 -18.87 -15.51
CA THR A 147 13.65 -20.23 -15.94
C THR A 147 12.94 -21.20 -15.00
N GLY A 148 11.97 -21.96 -15.49
CA GLY A 148 11.30 -22.99 -14.70
C GLY A 148 10.09 -23.56 -15.43
N GLU A 149 9.89 -24.89 -15.34
CA GLU A 149 8.80 -25.59 -16.02
C GLU A 149 7.42 -25.24 -15.42
N PHE A 150 7.38 -24.75 -14.17
CA PHE A 150 6.14 -24.45 -13.46
C PHE A 150 6.14 -23.04 -12.85
N ARG A 151 4.94 -22.52 -12.56
CA ARG A 151 4.68 -21.32 -11.77
C ARG A 151 3.61 -21.61 -10.72
N VAL A 152 3.70 -20.93 -9.59
CA VAL A 152 2.63 -20.91 -8.59
C VAL A 152 2.06 -19.50 -8.57
N LEU A 153 0.79 -19.37 -8.92
CA LEU A 153 0.02 -18.14 -8.77
C LEU A 153 -0.79 -18.29 -7.49
N ALA A 154 -0.33 -17.65 -6.41
CA ALA A 154 -0.99 -17.73 -5.11
C ALA A 154 -1.41 -16.35 -4.61
N PHE A 155 -2.49 -16.31 -3.83
CA PHE A 155 -3.10 -15.08 -3.37
C PHE A 155 -3.96 -15.34 -2.13
N ASN A 156 -4.13 -14.29 -1.32
CA ASN A 156 -5.21 -14.23 -0.33
C ASN A 156 -6.51 -13.74 -0.99
N ASP A 157 -7.67 -14.17 -0.51
CA ASP A 157 -8.99 -13.93 -1.13
C ASP A 157 -9.60 -12.52 -0.90
N LEU A 158 -9.18 -11.82 0.15
CA LEU A 158 -9.78 -10.54 0.59
C LEU A 158 -8.80 -9.35 0.63
N GLY A 159 -7.50 -9.65 0.55
CA GLY A 159 -6.37 -8.75 0.76
C GLY A 159 -6.09 -8.37 2.20
N MET A 160 -6.96 -8.75 3.14
CA MET A 160 -6.76 -8.66 4.59
C MET A 160 -7.87 -9.38 5.35
N HIS A 161 -7.51 -10.20 6.34
CA HIS A 161 -8.46 -10.67 7.35
C HIS A 161 -8.40 -9.83 8.62
N CYS A 162 -9.54 -9.67 9.30
CA CYS A 162 -9.64 -8.95 10.57
C CYS A 162 -10.07 -9.91 11.68
N TYR A 163 -9.48 -9.81 12.88
CA TYR A 163 -9.87 -10.62 14.04
C TYR A 163 -9.94 -9.78 15.32
N ASP A 164 -10.62 -10.29 16.34
CA ASP A 164 -10.67 -9.60 17.64
C ASP A 164 -9.34 -9.72 18.40
N ALA A 165 -8.85 -8.61 18.96
CA ALA A 165 -7.65 -8.62 19.83
C ALA A 165 -7.86 -9.39 21.16
N ASP A 166 -9.12 -9.49 21.62
CA ASP A 166 -9.54 -10.19 22.83
C ASP A 166 -10.88 -10.91 22.63
N PHE A 167 -10.98 -12.15 23.10
CA PHE A 167 -12.16 -13.01 22.96
C PHE A 167 -12.96 -13.22 24.26
N SER A 168 -12.57 -12.57 25.36
CA SER A 168 -13.11 -12.84 26.69
C SER A 168 -14.50 -12.24 26.94
N VAL A 169 -14.85 -11.16 26.23
CA VAL A 169 -16.10 -10.41 26.40
C VAL A 169 -17.08 -10.67 25.25
N PHE A 170 -16.66 -10.39 24.02
CA PHE A 170 -17.40 -10.72 22.81
C PHE A 170 -16.43 -10.96 21.66
N SER A 171 -16.90 -11.60 20.60
CA SER A 171 -16.19 -11.71 19.33
C SER A 171 -17.09 -11.37 18.15
N ILE A 172 -16.48 -10.79 17.12
CA ILE A 172 -17.03 -10.58 15.79
C ILE A 172 -16.43 -11.59 14.80
N LEU A 173 -15.10 -11.73 14.79
CA LEU A 173 -14.38 -12.57 13.84
C LEU A 173 -13.22 -13.32 14.53
N PRO A 174 -13.06 -14.63 14.25
CA PRO A 174 -11.93 -15.40 14.75
C PRO A 174 -10.63 -15.03 14.01
N PRO A 175 -9.45 -15.41 14.54
CA PRO A 175 -8.23 -15.46 13.74
C PRO A 175 -8.45 -16.40 12.55
N PHE A 176 -8.20 -15.89 11.34
CA PHE A 176 -8.52 -16.59 10.10
C PHE A 176 -7.71 -15.99 8.95
N ASN A 177 -7.50 -16.77 7.90
CA ASN A 177 -7.07 -16.30 6.61
C ASN A 177 -7.33 -17.39 5.58
N VAL A 178 -7.49 -17.04 4.31
CA VAL A 178 -7.67 -17.98 3.21
C VAL A 178 -6.60 -17.72 2.16
N ILE A 179 -5.97 -18.79 1.69
CA ILE A 179 -5.08 -18.74 0.53
C ILE A 179 -5.57 -19.70 -0.53
N HIS A 180 -5.45 -19.23 -1.77
CA HIS A 180 -5.64 -20.04 -2.96
C HIS A 180 -4.34 -20.10 -3.76
N ALA A 181 -4.17 -21.18 -4.51
CA ALA A 181 -3.02 -21.34 -5.40
C ALA A 181 -3.40 -22.09 -6.69
N GLN A 182 -3.02 -21.54 -7.83
CA GLN A 182 -3.02 -22.23 -9.12
C GLN A 182 -1.59 -22.59 -9.51
N VAL A 183 -1.36 -23.86 -9.84
CA VAL A 183 -0.05 -24.32 -10.31
C VAL A 183 -0.10 -24.41 -11.83
N VAL A 184 0.68 -23.57 -12.51
CA VAL A 184 0.69 -23.50 -13.97
C VAL A 184 1.93 -24.21 -14.49
N LYS A 185 1.75 -25.23 -15.32
CA LYS A 185 2.81 -25.77 -16.16
C LYS A 185 3.02 -24.84 -17.35
N THR A 186 4.23 -24.32 -17.46
CA THR A 186 4.63 -23.40 -18.53
C THR A 186 4.80 -24.15 -19.85
N GLY A 187 4.60 -23.44 -20.95
CA GLY A 187 4.67 -24.01 -22.30
C GLY A 187 4.12 -23.03 -23.33
N LYS A 188 4.14 -23.37 -24.61
CA LYS A 188 3.48 -22.55 -25.65
C LYS A 188 2.00 -22.29 -25.31
N GLU A 189 1.33 -23.35 -24.87
CA GLU A 189 0.00 -23.33 -24.27
C GLU A 189 0.13 -23.82 -22.82
N PRO A 190 0.11 -22.92 -21.82
CA PRO A 190 0.20 -23.30 -20.42
C PRO A 190 -1.01 -24.12 -19.95
N GLU A 191 -0.78 -24.98 -18.97
CA GLU A 191 -1.79 -25.86 -18.38
C GLU A 191 -1.89 -25.61 -16.87
N ILE A 192 -3.11 -25.47 -16.35
CA ILE A 192 -3.35 -25.43 -14.90
C ILE A 192 -3.39 -26.87 -14.39
N MET A 193 -2.49 -27.19 -13.46
CA MET A 193 -2.33 -28.52 -12.89
C MET A 193 -3.37 -28.79 -11.80
N ASP A 194 -3.88 -30.02 -11.77
CA ASP A 194 -4.82 -30.49 -10.75
C ASP A 194 -4.15 -31.28 -9.62
N ASP A 195 -4.98 -31.71 -8.67
CA ASP A 195 -4.56 -32.54 -7.54
C ASP A 195 -4.19 -33.98 -7.93
N SER A 196 -4.37 -34.43 -9.18
CA SER A 196 -3.90 -35.75 -9.59
C SER A 196 -2.38 -35.80 -9.76
N ARG A 197 -1.75 -34.64 -10.00
CA ARG A 197 -0.31 -34.51 -10.29
C ARG A 197 0.48 -33.76 -9.24
N VAL A 198 -0.15 -32.80 -8.55
CA VAL A 198 0.55 -31.86 -7.67
C VAL A 198 -0.08 -31.82 -6.29
N SER A 199 0.76 -31.68 -5.26
CA SER A 199 0.38 -31.27 -3.91
C SER A 199 0.92 -29.87 -3.64
N VAL A 200 0.15 -29.04 -2.92
CA VAL A 200 0.57 -27.69 -2.55
C VAL A 200 0.71 -27.58 -1.04
N TYR A 201 1.75 -26.88 -0.58
CA TYR A 201 2.07 -26.66 0.82
C TYR A 201 2.34 -25.19 1.10
N TYR A 202 2.09 -24.75 2.34
CA TYR A 202 2.50 -23.44 2.84
C TYR A 202 3.39 -23.55 4.07
N ARG A 203 4.27 -22.56 4.27
CA ARG A 203 5.07 -22.38 5.49
C ARG A 203 5.44 -20.91 5.67
N ALA A 204 5.77 -20.50 6.89
CA ALA A 204 6.15 -19.12 7.17
C ALA A 204 7.53 -18.81 6.57
N VAL A 205 7.71 -17.58 6.09
CA VAL A 205 9.01 -17.05 5.68
C VAL A 205 9.20 -15.65 6.25
N SER A 206 10.45 -15.25 6.43
CA SER A 206 10.77 -13.89 6.85
C SER A 206 10.48 -12.91 5.72
N ASP A 207 9.92 -11.76 6.06
CA ASP A 207 9.93 -10.60 5.17
C ASP A 207 11.32 -9.94 5.09
N SER A 208 11.43 -8.86 4.31
CA SER A 208 12.67 -8.10 4.12
C SER A 208 13.24 -7.51 5.42
N ASP A 209 12.39 -7.25 6.42
CA ASP A 209 12.77 -6.76 7.74
C ASP A 209 13.13 -7.89 8.73
N GLY A 210 13.03 -9.14 8.29
CA GLY A 210 13.32 -10.33 9.09
C GLY A 210 12.18 -10.78 10.01
N SER A 211 11.00 -10.18 9.91
CA SER A 211 9.81 -10.59 10.68
C SER A 211 9.24 -11.88 10.12
N ILE A 212 8.94 -12.85 10.99
CA ILE A 212 8.39 -14.15 10.62
C ILE A 212 7.32 -14.56 11.63
N ASN A 213 6.25 -15.20 11.15
CA ASN A 213 5.12 -15.60 11.97
C ASN A 213 4.80 -17.09 11.75
N THR A 214 5.44 -17.96 12.54
CA THR A 214 5.32 -19.42 12.39
C THR A 214 4.18 -20.01 13.20
N THR A 215 3.73 -19.33 14.25
CA THR A 215 2.76 -19.84 15.22
C THR A 215 1.85 -18.73 15.73
N SER A 216 0.61 -19.06 16.08
CA SER A 216 -0.31 -18.15 16.76
C SER A 216 -0.41 -18.41 18.27
N ARG A 217 0.22 -19.49 18.73
CA ARG A 217 0.35 -19.84 20.15
C ARG A 217 0.94 -18.69 20.97
N GLY A 218 0.28 -18.38 22.09
CA GLY A 218 0.73 -17.35 23.03
C GLY A 218 0.56 -15.90 22.52
N LYS A 219 -0.08 -15.69 21.37
CA LYS A 219 -0.27 -14.37 20.75
C LYS A 219 -1.73 -13.89 20.77
N THR A 220 -2.65 -14.74 21.24
CA THR A 220 -4.08 -14.46 21.40
C THR A 220 -4.67 -15.40 22.45
N ASN A 221 -5.82 -15.03 23.03
CA ASN A 221 -6.61 -15.88 23.93
C ASN A 221 -7.77 -16.62 23.22
N PHE A 222 -7.79 -16.65 21.88
CA PHE A 222 -8.84 -17.30 21.09
C PHE A 222 -9.17 -18.73 21.55
N TRP A 223 -8.16 -19.59 21.74
CA TRP A 223 -8.35 -20.99 22.13
C TRP A 223 -8.94 -21.17 23.53
N ASP A 224 -8.85 -20.17 24.41
CA ASP A 224 -9.50 -20.20 25.73
C ASP A 224 -11.03 -20.08 25.61
N TYR A 225 -11.52 -19.44 24.54
CA TYR A 225 -12.93 -19.07 24.38
C TYR A 225 -13.62 -19.71 23.17
N VAL A 226 -12.88 -20.35 22.26
CA VAL A 226 -13.40 -20.92 21.01
C VAL A 226 -14.56 -21.90 21.21
N LEU A 227 -14.54 -22.71 22.27
CA LEU A 227 -15.64 -23.64 22.56
C LEU A 227 -16.94 -22.91 22.91
N GLN A 228 -16.84 -21.81 23.65
CA GLN A 228 -18.00 -21.04 24.09
C GLN A 228 -18.55 -20.18 22.94
N LEU A 229 -17.65 -19.62 22.12
CA LEU A 229 -18.01 -18.72 21.01
C LEU A 229 -18.49 -19.48 19.77
N PHE A 230 -17.78 -20.54 19.37
CA PHE A 230 -17.97 -21.24 18.09
C PHE A 230 -18.43 -22.70 18.24
N GLY A 231 -18.49 -23.24 19.46
CA GLY A 231 -18.88 -24.64 19.69
C GLY A 231 -17.85 -25.66 19.20
N ALA A 232 -16.63 -25.20 18.88
CA ALA A 232 -15.52 -26.00 18.37
C ALA A 232 -14.38 -26.06 19.39
N SER A 233 -13.51 -27.08 19.28
CA SER A 233 -12.35 -27.24 20.16
C SER A 233 -11.09 -27.60 19.37
N PRO A 234 -10.68 -26.76 18.40
CA PRO A 234 -9.44 -26.98 17.66
C PRO A 234 -8.24 -26.95 18.61
N ALA A 235 -7.16 -27.63 18.23
CA ALA A 235 -5.89 -27.51 18.94
C ALA A 235 -5.29 -26.10 18.79
N GLU A 236 -4.42 -25.68 19.72
CA GLU A 236 -3.61 -24.46 19.50
C GLU A 236 -2.88 -24.55 18.16
N ASP A 237 -2.79 -23.42 17.45
CA ASP A 237 -2.31 -23.30 16.07
C ASP A 237 -3.27 -23.85 14.99
N GLU A 238 -4.33 -24.60 15.34
CA GLU A 238 -5.35 -25.08 14.41
C GLU A 238 -6.55 -24.11 14.37
N GLY A 239 -7.01 -23.78 13.16
CA GLY A 239 -8.16 -22.92 12.92
C GLY A 239 -9.49 -23.68 12.86
N LEU A 240 -10.60 -22.95 12.74
CA LEU A 240 -11.96 -23.52 12.79
C LEU A 240 -12.30 -24.50 11.65
N THR A 241 -11.54 -24.47 10.58
CA THR A 241 -11.65 -25.32 9.38
C THR A 241 -10.66 -26.49 9.38
N GLY A 242 -9.78 -26.58 10.40
CA GLY A 242 -8.77 -27.64 10.52
C GLY A 242 -7.39 -27.31 9.92
N ASN A 243 -7.26 -26.23 9.15
CA ASN A 243 -5.95 -25.75 8.71
C ASN A 243 -5.15 -25.15 9.87
N SER A 244 -3.83 -25.33 9.85
CA SER A 244 -2.96 -25.00 10.99
C SER A 244 -1.86 -24.00 10.62
N MET A 245 -1.38 -23.24 11.60
CA MET A 245 -0.09 -22.55 11.45
C MET A 245 1.05 -23.58 11.34
N PRO A 246 2.17 -23.25 10.68
CA PRO A 246 3.34 -24.14 10.55
C PRO A 246 3.95 -24.63 11.88
N GLY A 247 3.71 -23.90 12.97
CA GLY A 247 4.24 -24.17 14.31
C GLY A 247 5.71 -23.77 14.45
N SER A 248 6.27 -23.91 15.65
CA SER A 248 7.65 -23.48 15.96
C SER A 248 8.74 -24.13 15.12
N ASP A 249 8.49 -25.33 14.61
CA ASP A 249 9.40 -26.05 13.71
C ASP A 249 9.26 -25.60 12.25
N ASN A 250 8.32 -24.68 11.97
CA ASN A 250 7.94 -24.19 10.66
C ASN A 250 7.66 -25.32 9.66
N THR A 251 6.92 -26.34 10.12
CA THR A 251 6.63 -27.54 9.33
C THR A 251 5.68 -27.17 8.20
N PRO A 252 6.00 -27.50 6.92
CA PRO A 252 5.10 -27.23 5.80
C PRO A 252 3.73 -27.86 6.03
N GLN A 253 2.68 -27.05 5.90
CA GLN A 253 1.29 -27.47 6.04
C GLN A 253 0.67 -27.70 4.66
N PRO A 254 -0.10 -28.77 4.46
CA PRO A 254 -0.75 -29.01 3.19
C PRO A 254 -1.91 -28.04 2.96
N PHE A 255 -2.20 -27.73 1.70
CA PHE A 255 -3.51 -27.23 1.30
C PHE A 255 -4.54 -28.36 1.49
N ASP A 256 -5.70 -28.05 2.08
CA ASP A 256 -6.66 -29.06 2.52
C ASP A 256 -7.57 -29.56 1.40
N SER A 257 -7.75 -28.75 0.34
CA SER A 257 -8.65 -29.08 -0.77
C SER A 257 -8.18 -28.56 -2.12
N TYR A 258 -8.65 -29.22 -3.18
CA TYR A 258 -8.61 -28.72 -4.56
C TYR A 258 -10.05 -28.54 -5.04
N ASP A 259 -10.35 -27.37 -5.56
CA ASP A 259 -11.66 -27.05 -6.14
C ASP A 259 -11.58 -27.23 -7.66
N PRO A 260 -12.23 -28.26 -8.25
CA PRO A 260 -12.17 -28.51 -9.68
C PRO A 260 -12.97 -27.50 -10.51
N ASP A 261 -13.96 -26.82 -9.93
CA ASP A 261 -14.74 -25.79 -10.63
C ASP A 261 -13.94 -24.50 -10.74
N MET A 262 -13.14 -24.20 -9.72
CA MET A 262 -12.25 -23.04 -9.69
C MET A 262 -10.84 -23.31 -10.26
N GLY A 263 -10.42 -24.58 -10.34
CA GLY A 263 -9.11 -24.98 -10.81
C GLY A 263 -7.97 -24.53 -9.90
N TRP A 264 -8.17 -24.54 -8.57
CA TRP A 264 -7.17 -24.11 -7.60
C TRP A 264 -7.12 -24.99 -6.35
N PHE A 265 -6.02 -24.90 -5.62
CA PHE A 265 -5.88 -25.45 -4.27
C PHE A 265 -6.29 -24.39 -3.26
N THR A 266 -6.93 -24.79 -2.17
CA THR A 266 -7.35 -23.91 -1.07
C THR A 266 -6.75 -24.36 0.26
N ALA A 267 -6.33 -23.39 1.07
CA ALA A 267 -6.16 -23.53 2.51
C ALA A 267 -6.95 -22.43 3.21
N SER A 268 -8.13 -22.78 3.75
CA SER A 268 -9.04 -21.84 4.41
C SER A 268 -8.91 -21.93 5.92
N GLY A 269 -9.01 -20.79 6.62
CA GLY A 269 -9.06 -20.72 8.08
C GLY A 269 -7.74 -20.93 8.80
N ILE A 270 -6.64 -20.48 8.20
CA ILE A 270 -5.33 -20.43 8.86
C ILE A 270 -5.41 -19.41 10.02
N PRO A 271 -5.16 -19.79 11.28
CA PRO A 271 -5.37 -18.89 12.43
C PRO A 271 -4.15 -18.00 12.67
N ILE A 272 -3.75 -17.23 11.66
CA ILE A 272 -2.63 -16.29 11.74
C ILE A 272 -3.01 -15.06 12.57
N THR A 273 -2.03 -14.44 13.22
CA THR A 273 -2.21 -13.24 14.08
C THR A 273 -1.34 -12.09 13.60
N ALA A 274 -1.65 -10.86 13.99
CA ALA A 274 -0.87 -9.68 13.64
C ALA A 274 0.43 -9.52 14.46
N VAL A 275 0.85 -10.58 15.18
CA VAL A 275 2.02 -10.58 16.05
C VAL A 275 3.01 -11.62 15.53
N ASP A 276 4.23 -11.21 15.27
CA ASP A 276 5.31 -12.08 14.80
C ASP A 276 5.91 -12.92 15.93
N ASP A 277 6.82 -13.83 15.61
CA ASP A 277 7.45 -14.72 16.59
C ASP A 277 8.37 -13.98 17.57
N GLY A 278 8.79 -12.76 17.22
CA GLY A 278 9.53 -11.85 18.10
C GLY A 278 8.63 -11.01 19.01
N GLY A 279 7.30 -11.17 18.92
CA GLY A 279 6.32 -10.41 19.69
C GLY A 279 6.08 -8.99 19.15
N LYS A 280 6.55 -8.68 17.94
CA LYS A 280 6.31 -7.38 17.29
C LYS A 280 5.04 -7.45 16.45
N LYS A 281 4.38 -6.31 16.29
CA LYS A 281 3.27 -6.19 15.35
C LYS A 281 3.79 -6.25 13.92
N ASN A 282 3.24 -7.19 13.15
CA ASN A 282 3.39 -7.26 11.70
C ASN A 282 2.05 -7.71 11.11
N HIS A 283 1.42 -6.81 10.35
CA HIS A 283 0.12 -7.05 9.72
C HIS A 283 0.22 -7.72 8.34
N TYR A 284 1.44 -7.85 7.82
CA TYR A 284 1.74 -8.39 6.50
C TYR A 284 2.74 -9.55 6.59
N PRO A 285 2.50 -10.57 7.45
CA PRO A 285 3.38 -11.71 7.56
C PRO A 285 3.42 -12.49 6.23
N MET A 286 4.57 -13.08 5.93
CA MET A 286 4.82 -13.76 4.65
C MET A 286 4.73 -15.29 4.78
N MET A 287 4.16 -15.92 3.76
CA MET A 287 4.08 -17.37 3.60
C MET A 287 4.64 -17.79 2.25
N ARG A 288 5.45 -18.85 2.24
CA ARG A 288 5.89 -19.52 1.03
C ARG A 288 4.91 -20.59 0.64
N ILE A 289 4.46 -20.54 -0.61
CA ILE A 289 3.60 -21.55 -1.23
C ILE A 289 4.46 -22.41 -2.15
N GLN A 290 4.49 -23.72 -1.92
CA GLN A 290 5.31 -24.66 -2.70
C GLN A 290 4.42 -25.70 -3.39
N ALA A 291 4.61 -25.86 -4.70
CA ALA A 291 4.05 -26.96 -5.47
C ALA A 291 5.02 -28.13 -5.49
N VAL A 292 4.53 -29.34 -5.23
CA VAL A 292 5.31 -30.57 -5.13
C VAL A 292 4.72 -31.63 -6.05
N ASP A 293 5.58 -32.31 -6.81
CA ASP A 293 5.19 -33.42 -7.68
C ASP A 293 4.76 -34.63 -6.85
N LYS A 294 3.55 -35.16 -7.07
CA LYS A 294 3.06 -36.34 -6.35
C LYS A 294 3.81 -37.64 -6.71
N ALA A 295 4.48 -37.69 -7.86
CA ALA A 295 5.15 -38.90 -8.33
C ALA A 295 6.49 -39.14 -7.62
N ASP A 296 7.28 -38.09 -7.37
CA ASP A 296 8.63 -38.21 -6.81
C ASP A 296 8.92 -37.27 -5.63
N GLY A 297 7.97 -36.39 -5.26
CA GLY A 297 8.10 -35.49 -4.12
C GLY A 297 9.01 -34.28 -4.36
N ARG A 298 9.45 -34.02 -5.59
CA ARG A 298 10.28 -32.84 -5.89
C ARG A 298 9.46 -31.56 -5.83
N VAL A 299 10.06 -30.47 -5.37
CA VAL A 299 9.48 -29.13 -5.51
C VAL A 299 9.51 -28.74 -6.98
N LEU A 300 8.35 -28.34 -7.52
CA LEU A 300 8.15 -27.92 -8.90
C LEU A 300 8.41 -26.41 -9.07
N ALA A 301 7.82 -25.62 -8.18
CA ALA A 301 7.90 -24.18 -8.13
C ALA A 301 7.46 -23.68 -6.76
N GLU A 302 7.83 -22.44 -6.44
CA GLU A 302 7.39 -21.75 -5.22
C GLU A 302 7.14 -20.27 -5.50
N THR A 303 6.30 -19.66 -4.67
CA THR A 303 6.09 -18.21 -4.63
C THR A 303 5.86 -17.80 -3.18
N ASP A 304 6.29 -16.59 -2.83
CA ASP A 304 6.06 -16.02 -1.50
C ASP A 304 4.95 -14.98 -1.59
N ILE A 305 3.95 -15.10 -0.72
CA ILE A 305 2.79 -14.21 -0.66
C ILE A 305 2.65 -13.64 0.74
N VAL A 306 2.00 -12.49 0.83
CA VAL A 306 1.51 -11.98 2.11
C VAL A 306 0.31 -12.81 2.58
N LEU A 307 0.19 -13.00 3.90
CA LEU A 307 -0.99 -13.53 4.56
C LEU A 307 -1.57 -12.46 5.50
N PRO A 308 -2.17 -11.39 4.94
CA PRO A 308 -2.40 -10.14 5.65
C PRO A 308 -3.49 -10.27 6.72
N VAL A 309 -3.19 -9.79 7.93
CA VAL A 309 -4.09 -9.92 9.09
C VAL A 309 -3.98 -8.73 10.04
N SER A 310 -5.10 -8.34 10.63
CA SER A 310 -5.13 -7.25 11.60
C SER A 310 -6.12 -7.46 12.73
N ASP A 311 -5.72 -7.05 13.93
CA ASP A 311 -6.58 -6.87 15.10
C ASP A 311 -6.89 -5.40 15.39
N GLU A 312 -6.60 -4.51 14.42
CA GLU A 312 -6.83 -3.08 14.55
C GLU A 312 -8.34 -2.76 14.46
N MET A 313 -8.93 -2.37 15.59
CA MET A 313 -10.28 -1.84 15.69
C MET A 313 -10.34 -0.72 16.75
N HIS A 314 -10.92 0.43 16.43
CA HIS A 314 -10.90 1.61 17.30
C HIS A 314 -12.22 1.87 18.03
N CYS A 315 -12.95 0.80 18.39
CA CYS A 315 -14.21 0.93 19.13
C CYS A 315 -14.05 1.68 20.46
N SER A 316 -12.87 1.56 21.08
CA SER A 316 -12.46 2.24 22.31
C SER A 316 -12.58 3.76 22.22
N ASP A 317 -12.41 4.37 21.05
CA ASP A 317 -12.43 5.83 20.88
C ASP A 317 -13.77 6.44 21.33
N CYS A 318 -14.85 5.68 21.23
CA CYS A 318 -16.18 6.09 21.66
C CYS A 318 -16.70 5.30 22.86
N HIS A 319 -16.36 4.02 22.98
CA HIS A 319 -16.92 3.09 23.98
C HIS A 319 -16.11 2.95 25.26
N SER A 320 -14.92 3.55 25.34
CA SER A 320 -14.19 3.64 26.63
C SER A 320 -15.02 4.40 27.66
N THR A 321 -14.93 4.03 28.93
CA THR A 321 -15.64 4.71 30.02
C THR A 321 -15.32 6.21 30.02
N GLY A 322 -16.35 7.05 29.94
CA GLY A 322 -16.25 8.51 29.77
C GLY A 322 -16.33 8.98 28.31
N GLY A 323 -16.16 8.09 27.33
CA GLY A 323 -16.33 8.36 25.90
C GLY A 323 -17.79 8.63 25.52
N VAL A 324 -18.03 9.10 24.29
CA VAL A 324 -19.37 9.55 23.85
C VAL A 324 -20.43 8.44 23.95
N ALA A 325 -20.05 7.17 23.79
CA ALA A 325 -20.94 6.02 23.91
C ALA A 325 -20.99 5.42 25.33
N ALA A 326 -20.13 5.86 26.26
CA ALA A 326 -20.07 5.36 27.64
C ALA A 326 -19.86 6.48 28.68
N ASN A 327 -20.56 7.61 28.53
CA ASN A 327 -20.55 8.73 29.47
C ASN A 327 -21.84 8.82 30.32
N ASP A 328 -21.90 9.79 31.24
CA ASP A 328 -23.05 10.02 32.13
C ASP A 328 -24.34 10.38 31.37
N GLN A 329 -24.22 11.09 30.24
CA GLN A 329 -25.38 11.47 29.44
C GLN A 329 -26.03 10.23 28.80
N THR A 330 -25.21 9.37 28.17
CA THR A 330 -25.67 8.10 27.60
C THR A 330 -26.21 7.17 28.69
N ARG A 331 -25.54 7.13 29.85
CA ARG A 331 -26.02 6.36 31.01
C ARG A 331 -27.42 6.79 31.43
N ASN A 332 -27.62 8.09 31.66
CA ASN A 332 -28.91 8.65 32.10
C ASN A 332 -29.99 8.47 31.03
N ARG A 333 -29.64 8.57 29.75
CA ARG A 333 -30.57 8.38 28.63
C ARG A 333 -31.16 6.97 28.57
N TYR A 334 -30.36 5.95 28.85
CA TYR A 334 -30.76 4.55 28.72
C TYR A 334 -30.97 3.84 30.06
N GLY A 335 -30.93 4.57 31.18
CA GLY A 335 -31.16 3.99 32.52
C GLY A 335 -30.10 2.98 32.95
N ILE A 336 -28.85 3.17 32.50
CA ILE A 336 -27.73 2.28 32.83
C ILE A 336 -27.27 2.56 34.28
N SER A 337 -27.02 1.53 35.07
CA SER A 337 -26.61 1.67 36.48
C SER A 337 -25.14 2.09 36.63
N GLY A 338 -24.28 1.60 35.74
CA GLY A 338 -22.85 1.89 35.71
C GLY A 338 -22.19 1.32 34.45
N TRP A 339 -21.02 1.86 34.14
CA TRP A 339 -20.14 1.36 33.08
C TRP A 339 -19.13 0.35 33.66
N SER A 340 -18.36 -0.28 32.78
CA SER A 340 -17.28 -1.20 33.15
C SER A 340 -16.37 -0.61 34.22
N THR A 341 -15.98 -1.47 35.16
CA THR A 341 -14.97 -1.17 36.19
C THR A 341 -13.65 -1.90 35.93
N SER A 342 -13.53 -2.61 34.81
CA SER A 342 -12.30 -3.29 34.42
C SER A 342 -11.17 -2.27 34.27
N GLY A 343 -10.00 -2.62 34.82
CA GLY A 343 -8.77 -1.85 34.66
C GLY A 343 -8.06 -2.10 33.34
N ASP A 344 -8.47 -3.13 32.60
CA ASP A 344 -7.96 -3.45 31.27
C ASP A 344 -8.77 -2.66 30.22
N PRO A 345 -8.15 -1.74 29.46
CA PRO A 345 -8.84 -0.98 28.43
C PRO A 345 -9.52 -1.86 27.37
N GLU A 346 -8.89 -2.96 26.96
CA GLU A 346 -9.42 -3.88 25.93
C GLU A 346 -10.71 -4.54 26.40
N VAL A 347 -10.77 -4.95 27.66
CA VAL A 347 -11.98 -5.51 28.27
C VAL A 347 -13.02 -4.41 28.52
N SER A 348 -12.59 -3.25 29.02
CA SER A 348 -13.47 -2.18 29.50
C SER A 348 -14.41 -1.64 28.42
N TYR A 349 -13.89 -1.31 27.23
CA TYR A 349 -14.75 -0.80 26.17
C TYR A 349 -15.68 -1.89 25.62
N ARG A 350 -15.23 -3.17 25.59
CA ARG A 350 -16.05 -4.30 25.14
C ARG A 350 -17.23 -4.55 26.08
N GLU A 351 -16.99 -4.51 27.40
CA GLU A 351 -18.04 -4.59 28.40
C GLU A 351 -19.03 -3.43 28.25
N ASN A 352 -18.55 -2.21 28.01
CA ASN A 352 -19.42 -1.04 27.79
C ASN A 352 -20.31 -1.18 26.55
N ILE A 353 -19.82 -1.83 25.48
CA ILE A 353 -20.63 -2.17 24.32
C ILE A 353 -21.79 -3.10 24.73
N LEU A 354 -21.52 -4.17 25.49
CA LEU A 354 -22.56 -5.09 25.95
C LEU A 354 -23.54 -4.42 26.93
N ILE A 355 -23.07 -3.59 27.86
CA ILE A 355 -23.92 -2.82 28.78
C ILE A 355 -24.88 -1.91 28.00
N LEU A 356 -24.35 -1.18 27.01
CA LEU A 356 -25.17 -0.31 26.18
C LEU A 356 -26.15 -1.12 25.31
N HIS A 357 -25.71 -2.27 24.80
CA HIS A 357 -26.56 -3.17 24.04
C HIS A 357 -27.74 -3.68 24.90
N ASP A 358 -27.45 -4.18 26.10
CA ASP A 358 -28.44 -4.67 27.06
C ASP A 358 -29.49 -3.61 27.40
N ALA A 359 -29.06 -2.39 27.71
CA ALA A 359 -29.97 -1.30 28.02
C ALA A 359 -30.87 -0.90 26.83
N LYS A 360 -30.34 -0.99 25.59
CA LYS A 360 -31.08 -0.60 24.39
C LYS A 360 -31.99 -1.69 23.83
N LYS A 361 -31.64 -2.96 24.08
CA LYS A 361 -32.30 -4.12 23.48
C LYS A 361 -33.05 -4.99 24.49
N GLY A 362 -32.92 -4.70 25.78
CA GLY A 362 -33.52 -5.51 26.84
C GLY A 362 -32.88 -6.89 26.95
N THR A 363 -31.59 -7.01 26.63
CA THR A 363 -30.81 -8.25 26.72
C THR A 363 -30.06 -8.33 28.06
N SER A 364 -29.37 -9.44 28.31
CA SER A 364 -28.50 -9.65 29.48
C SER A 364 -27.15 -10.23 29.05
N LEU A 365 -26.62 -9.77 27.92
CA LEU A 365 -25.36 -10.23 27.31
C LEU A 365 -24.16 -10.02 28.23
N MET A 366 -24.14 -8.95 29.04
CA MET A 366 -23.06 -8.74 30.01
C MET A 366 -22.91 -9.93 30.97
N ASN A 367 -24.04 -10.53 31.39
CA ASN A 367 -24.02 -11.69 32.29
C ASN A 367 -23.81 -13.04 31.58
N ASN A 368 -23.70 -13.03 30.24
CA ASN A 368 -23.57 -14.23 29.41
C ASN A 368 -22.34 -14.14 28.49
N GLN A 369 -21.25 -13.52 28.98
CA GLN A 369 -19.97 -13.48 28.28
C GLN A 369 -19.29 -14.87 28.25
N PRO A 370 -18.49 -15.17 27.21
CA PRO A 370 -18.25 -14.35 26.02
C PRO A 370 -19.42 -14.46 25.03
N VAL A 371 -19.67 -13.41 24.25
CA VAL A 371 -20.77 -13.36 23.27
C VAL A 371 -20.25 -13.38 21.84
N LEU A 372 -20.69 -14.32 21.00
CA LEU A 372 -20.46 -14.24 19.56
C LEU A 372 -21.53 -13.35 18.93
N CYS A 373 -21.16 -12.18 18.41
CA CYS A 373 -22.12 -11.22 17.82
C CYS A 373 -22.97 -11.86 16.72
N VAL A 374 -22.35 -12.73 15.93
CA VAL A 374 -22.99 -13.40 14.80
C VAL A 374 -23.95 -14.50 15.22
N SER A 375 -23.95 -14.96 16.48
CA SER A 375 -24.98 -15.90 16.97
C SER A 375 -26.40 -15.33 16.89
N CYS A 376 -26.52 -14.00 16.98
CA CYS A 376 -27.80 -13.29 16.83
C CYS A 376 -27.85 -12.46 15.54
N HIS A 377 -26.72 -11.92 15.08
CA HIS A 377 -26.68 -11.04 13.92
C HIS A 377 -26.00 -11.73 12.74
N TYR A 378 -26.76 -12.36 11.87
CA TYR A 378 -26.23 -13.12 10.73
C TYR A 378 -25.22 -12.30 9.91
N SER A 379 -24.13 -12.98 9.52
CA SER A 379 -23.09 -12.46 8.63
C SER A 379 -22.65 -13.59 7.71
N PRO A 380 -22.75 -13.43 6.37
CA PRO A 380 -22.28 -14.44 5.42
C PRO A 380 -20.81 -14.85 5.61
N ALA A 381 -19.96 -13.96 6.15
CA ALA A 381 -18.54 -14.27 6.40
C ALA A 381 -18.30 -15.43 7.37
N LEU A 382 -19.26 -15.78 8.24
CA LEU A 382 -19.18 -16.94 9.13
C LEU A 382 -20.13 -18.07 8.73
N ASP A 383 -20.87 -17.92 7.63
CA ASP A 383 -21.72 -18.97 7.07
C ASP A 383 -20.98 -19.72 5.97
N LEU A 384 -19.95 -20.46 6.37
CA LEU A 384 -19.10 -21.23 5.45
C LEU A 384 -19.90 -22.28 4.66
N ALA A 385 -21.07 -22.68 5.14
CA ALA A 385 -21.95 -23.64 4.49
C ALA A 385 -23.06 -22.99 3.63
N GLY A 386 -23.16 -21.66 3.61
CA GLY A 386 -24.15 -20.92 2.83
C GLY A 386 -25.61 -21.24 3.19
N GLN A 387 -25.89 -21.63 4.45
CA GLN A 387 -27.24 -22.02 4.89
C GLN A 387 -28.17 -20.83 5.12
N GLY A 388 -27.63 -19.62 5.20
CA GLY A 388 -28.36 -18.42 5.58
C GLY A 388 -28.58 -18.31 7.10
N PRO A 389 -29.41 -17.35 7.54
CA PRO A 389 -29.67 -17.14 8.95
C PRO A 389 -30.41 -18.33 9.59
N VAL A 390 -29.92 -18.81 10.73
CA VAL A 390 -30.47 -19.92 11.51
C VAL A 390 -30.73 -19.52 12.97
N GLY A 391 -31.64 -20.24 13.64
CA GLY A 391 -31.89 -20.05 15.07
C GLY A 391 -32.26 -18.61 15.44
N GLU A 392 -31.55 -18.04 16.42
CA GLU A 392 -31.74 -16.67 16.90
C GLU A 392 -31.41 -15.59 15.85
N GLN A 393 -30.74 -15.94 14.75
CA GLN A 393 -30.46 -14.99 13.68
C GLN A 393 -31.73 -14.64 12.88
N VAL A 394 -32.71 -15.55 12.84
CA VAL A 394 -33.92 -15.37 12.03
C VAL A 394 -34.75 -14.20 12.54
N GLY A 395 -35.04 -13.24 11.67
CA GLY A 395 -35.83 -12.05 12.00
C GLY A 395 -35.05 -10.94 12.72
N LYS A 396 -33.75 -11.13 13.00
CA LYS A 396 -32.86 -10.07 13.46
C LYS A 396 -32.12 -9.43 12.27
N PRO A 397 -31.72 -8.15 12.37
CA PRO A 397 -30.90 -7.53 11.32
C PRO A 397 -29.55 -8.24 11.21
N MET A 398 -29.02 -8.31 9.99
CA MET A 398 -27.64 -8.75 9.75
C MET A 398 -26.64 -7.89 10.53
N LEU A 399 -25.46 -8.43 10.80
CA LEU A 399 -24.43 -7.73 11.58
C LEU A 399 -24.05 -6.38 10.96
N SER A 400 -23.91 -6.31 9.63
CA SER A 400 -23.63 -5.05 8.92
C SER A 400 -24.67 -3.97 9.25
N PHE A 401 -25.97 -4.31 9.24
CA PHE A 401 -27.02 -3.34 9.59
C PHE A 401 -26.99 -2.97 11.07
N ALA A 402 -26.76 -3.95 11.96
CA ALA A 402 -26.71 -3.72 13.40
C ALA A 402 -25.58 -2.75 13.81
N VAL A 403 -24.42 -2.84 13.13
CA VAL A 403 -23.25 -2.00 13.38
C VAL A 403 -23.27 -0.75 12.51
N HIS A 404 -23.15 -0.86 11.18
CA HIS A 404 -23.06 0.30 10.29
C HIS A 404 -24.33 1.14 10.32
N GLY A 405 -25.51 0.50 10.33
CA GLY A 405 -26.80 1.20 10.35
C GLY A 405 -27.00 2.02 11.62
N ARG A 406 -26.41 1.60 12.75
CA ARG A 406 -26.42 2.41 13.97
C ARG A 406 -25.44 3.58 13.87
N HIS A 407 -24.21 3.34 13.43
CA HIS A 407 -23.16 4.35 13.41
C HIS A 407 -23.33 5.41 12.32
N GLY A 408 -23.98 5.07 11.20
CA GLY A 408 -24.37 6.01 10.15
C GLY A 408 -25.61 6.87 10.49
N LYS A 409 -26.32 6.58 11.60
CA LYS A 409 -27.47 7.37 12.07
C LYS A 409 -27.03 8.41 13.09
N THR A 410 -27.90 9.39 13.33
CA THR A 410 -27.74 10.34 14.44
C THR A 410 -27.79 9.62 15.80
N LEU A 411 -27.37 10.28 16.88
CA LEU A 411 -27.49 9.73 18.25
C LEU A 411 -28.93 9.29 18.59
N ASN A 412 -29.94 9.97 18.03
CA ASN A 412 -31.36 9.64 18.23
C ASN A 412 -31.87 8.48 17.36
N GLY A 413 -31.08 8.02 16.39
CA GLY A 413 -31.48 6.96 15.47
C GLY A 413 -32.19 7.46 14.21
N ASP A 414 -32.18 8.77 13.95
CA ASP A 414 -32.67 9.34 12.70
C ASP A 414 -31.59 9.27 11.61
N ILE A 415 -31.98 9.22 10.34
CA ILE A 415 -31.08 9.43 9.19
C ILE A 415 -30.51 10.87 9.27
N PRO A 416 -29.20 11.06 9.04
CA PRO A 416 -28.58 12.38 9.07
C PRO A 416 -29.23 13.38 8.09
N SER A 417 -29.24 14.65 8.47
CA SER A 417 -29.80 15.75 7.67
C SER A 417 -29.10 17.07 8.01
N ASN A 418 -29.40 18.15 7.28
CA ASN A 418 -28.80 19.46 7.53
C ASN A 418 -29.00 19.90 9.00
N GLY A 419 -27.89 20.03 9.73
CA GLY A 419 -27.87 20.39 11.15
C GLY A 419 -27.98 19.21 12.14
N LYS A 420 -28.06 17.96 11.66
CA LYS A 420 -28.05 16.73 12.46
C LYS A 420 -27.12 15.69 11.83
N GLY A 421 -25.86 15.69 12.26
CA GLY A 421 -24.84 14.76 11.79
C GLY A 421 -25.03 13.32 12.26
N ALA A 422 -24.44 12.38 11.51
CA ALA A 422 -24.27 10.99 11.92
C ALA A 422 -23.39 10.88 13.19
N ILE A 423 -23.41 9.72 13.84
CA ILE A 423 -22.47 9.40 14.93
C ILE A 423 -21.04 9.37 14.39
N ILE A 424 -20.84 8.68 13.27
CA ILE A 424 -19.59 8.70 12.51
C ILE A 424 -19.83 9.55 11.25
N PRO A 425 -19.10 10.66 11.05
CA PRO A 425 -19.24 11.47 9.85
C PRO A 425 -18.77 10.69 8.61
N GLU A 426 -19.32 11.03 7.44
CA GLU A 426 -18.88 10.47 6.16
C GLU A 426 -17.73 11.34 5.61
N ASP A 427 -16.50 10.86 5.77
CA ASP A 427 -15.23 11.54 5.46
C ASP A 427 -14.25 10.63 4.70
N GLY A 428 -14.81 9.78 3.83
CA GLY A 428 -14.04 8.85 3.01
C GLY A 428 -13.51 7.67 3.82
N THR A 429 -12.23 7.35 3.63
CA THR A 429 -11.58 6.20 4.29
C THR A 429 -11.54 6.34 5.82
N THR A 430 -11.42 7.55 6.35
CA THR A 430 -11.33 7.80 7.81
C THR A 430 -12.56 7.26 8.55
N SER A 431 -13.76 7.35 7.96
CA SER A 431 -15.00 6.85 8.55
C SER A 431 -14.95 5.35 8.78
N CYS A 432 -14.39 4.64 7.81
CA CYS A 432 -14.26 3.19 7.83
C CYS A 432 -13.18 2.76 8.83
N TYR A 433 -12.10 3.55 8.95
CA TYR A 433 -10.96 3.24 9.82
C TYR A 433 -11.25 3.39 11.32
N TYR A 434 -12.40 3.94 11.72
CA TYR A 434 -12.87 3.82 13.11
C TYR A 434 -13.20 2.37 13.52
N CYS A 435 -13.53 1.51 12.55
CA CYS A 435 -14.01 0.14 12.81
C CYS A 435 -13.22 -0.93 12.07
N HIS A 436 -12.61 -0.58 10.94
CA HIS A 436 -11.80 -1.48 10.12
C HIS A 436 -10.31 -1.11 10.20
N PRO A 437 -9.40 -2.07 10.00
CA PRO A 437 -7.96 -1.82 9.99
C PRO A 437 -7.57 -0.77 8.95
N GLY A 438 -6.74 0.21 9.34
CA GLY A 438 -6.43 1.26 8.39
C GLY A 438 -5.71 2.50 8.87
N SER A 439 -5.83 2.90 10.14
CA SER A 439 -5.05 4.04 10.63
C SER A 439 -3.56 3.72 10.54
N THR A 440 -3.21 2.47 10.87
CA THR A 440 -1.86 1.89 10.76
C THR A 440 -1.79 0.87 9.64
N THR A 441 -2.72 -0.09 9.62
CA THR A 441 -2.63 -1.29 8.78
C THR A 441 -3.05 -1.10 7.31
N LYS A 442 -3.57 0.07 6.93
CA LYS A 442 -3.97 0.42 5.55
C LYS A 442 -4.63 -0.75 4.76
N CYS A 443 -5.83 -1.18 5.15
CA CYS A 443 -6.53 -2.26 4.44
C CYS A 443 -6.63 -1.99 2.93
N LEU A 444 -6.98 -0.75 2.54
CA LEU A 444 -6.87 -0.26 1.16
C LEU A 444 -5.47 0.30 0.89
N ARG A 445 -4.65 -0.45 0.16
CA ARG A 445 -3.24 -0.12 -0.14
C ARG A 445 -2.80 -0.42 -1.57
N GLY A 446 -3.62 -1.11 -2.35
CA GLY A 446 -3.37 -1.42 -3.76
C GLY A 446 -3.37 -0.20 -4.68
N ALA A 447 -3.25 -0.46 -5.97
CA ALA A 447 -3.15 0.56 -7.03
C ALA A 447 -4.26 1.62 -6.97
N MET A 448 -5.50 1.25 -6.63
CA MET A 448 -6.62 2.18 -6.51
C MET A 448 -6.45 3.15 -5.32
N GLY A 449 -6.01 2.64 -4.16
CA GLY A 449 -5.73 3.48 -3.00
C GLY A 449 -4.59 4.46 -3.28
N SER A 450 -3.54 3.98 -3.95
CA SER A 450 -2.42 4.82 -4.41
C SER A 450 -2.85 5.88 -5.44
N ALA A 451 -3.92 5.63 -6.19
CA ALA A 451 -4.53 6.58 -7.12
C ALA A 451 -5.52 7.56 -6.45
N GLY A 452 -5.69 7.50 -5.13
CA GLY A 452 -6.55 8.40 -4.36
C GLY A 452 -8.01 7.97 -4.24
N VAL A 453 -8.37 6.76 -4.69
CA VAL A 453 -9.70 6.18 -4.45
C VAL A 453 -9.82 5.81 -2.97
N ASN A 454 -10.94 6.14 -2.36
CA ASN A 454 -11.22 5.87 -0.95
C ASN A 454 -12.30 4.78 -0.77
N CYS A 455 -12.49 4.28 0.45
CA CYS A 455 -13.45 3.21 0.72
C CYS A 455 -14.89 3.57 0.30
N GLN A 456 -15.30 4.83 0.48
CA GLN A 456 -16.65 5.28 0.17
C GLN A 456 -16.88 5.42 -1.32
N ASP A 457 -15.86 5.74 -2.10
CA ASP A 457 -15.95 5.79 -3.57
C ASP A 457 -16.38 4.44 -4.16
N CYS A 458 -16.02 3.34 -3.49
CA CYS A 458 -16.40 1.98 -3.87
C CYS A 458 -17.72 1.56 -3.19
N HIS A 459 -17.77 1.57 -1.86
CA HIS A 459 -18.82 0.90 -1.10
C HIS A 459 -19.98 1.81 -0.66
N GLY A 460 -19.83 3.13 -0.81
CA GLY A 460 -20.70 4.14 -0.22
C GLY A 460 -20.45 4.38 1.27
N GLY A 461 -21.28 5.22 1.87
CA GLY A 461 -21.23 5.52 3.32
C GLY A 461 -21.81 4.40 4.20
N LEU A 462 -21.75 4.58 5.52
CA LEU A 462 -22.14 3.55 6.50
C LEU A 462 -23.59 3.08 6.31
N LEU A 463 -24.52 3.99 5.97
CA LEU A 463 -25.91 3.61 5.70
C LEU A 463 -26.09 2.83 4.40
N ALA A 464 -25.27 3.08 3.38
CA ALA A 464 -25.25 2.27 2.16
C ALA A 464 -24.71 0.87 2.46
N VAL A 465 -23.62 0.77 3.23
CA VAL A 465 -23.03 -0.50 3.67
C VAL A 465 -23.95 -1.30 4.59
N ALA A 466 -24.71 -0.61 5.42
CA ALA A 466 -25.76 -1.22 6.23
C ALA A 466 -26.87 -1.89 5.40
N GLY A 467 -27.11 -1.41 4.17
CA GLY A 467 -28.31 -1.76 3.40
C GLY A 467 -29.55 -0.96 3.84
N GLU A 468 -29.38 0.28 4.33
CA GLU A 468 -30.50 1.14 4.76
C GLU A 468 -31.40 1.53 3.57
N PHE A 469 -30.80 1.73 2.38
CA PHE A 469 -31.50 2.26 1.20
C PHE A 469 -31.85 1.20 0.15
N ARG A 470 -31.24 0.00 0.25
CA ARG A 470 -31.50 -1.14 -0.63
C ARG A 470 -31.25 -2.44 0.12
N ASN A 471 -31.86 -3.53 -0.35
CA ASN A 471 -31.47 -4.85 0.12
C ASN A 471 -30.02 -5.13 -0.34
N ARG A 472 -29.08 -5.14 0.60
CA ARG A 472 -27.66 -5.44 0.40
C ARG A 472 -27.31 -6.61 1.31
N THR A 473 -26.76 -7.66 0.72
CA THR A 473 -26.16 -8.77 1.46
C THR A 473 -24.67 -8.49 1.61
N PRO A 474 -24.16 -8.17 2.82
CA PRO A 474 -22.75 -7.86 3.01
C PRO A 474 -21.88 -9.05 2.60
N TRP A 475 -20.66 -8.80 2.13
CA TRP A 475 -19.70 -9.80 1.62
C TRP A 475 -20.06 -10.44 0.28
N LEU A 476 -21.32 -10.39 -0.15
CA LEU A 476 -21.80 -10.93 -1.42
C LEU A 476 -22.14 -9.83 -2.44
N ASP A 477 -22.75 -8.74 -1.99
CA ASP A 477 -23.09 -7.58 -2.82
C ASP A 477 -22.00 -6.50 -2.71
N GLU A 478 -20.86 -6.75 -3.35
CA GLU A 478 -19.71 -5.82 -3.35
C GLU A 478 -19.51 -5.10 -4.69
N PRO A 479 -18.82 -3.95 -4.69
CA PRO A 479 -18.42 -3.25 -5.91
C PRO A 479 -17.57 -4.15 -6.80
N LYS A 480 -17.70 -3.95 -8.11
CA LYS A 480 -17.04 -4.74 -9.14
C LYS A 480 -16.07 -3.86 -9.94
N CYS A 481 -15.01 -4.43 -10.53
CA CYS A 481 -14.04 -3.73 -11.36
C CYS A 481 -14.75 -2.89 -12.43
N GLN A 482 -15.73 -3.53 -13.09
CA GLN A 482 -16.58 -2.98 -14.13
C GLN A 482 -17.39 -1.73 -13.73
N SER A 483 -17.57 -1.50 -12.42
CA SER A 483 -18.28 -0.33 -11.90
C SER A 483 -17.49 0.98 -12.07
N CYS A 484 -16.17 0.86 -12.22
CA CYS A 484 -15.26 1.96 -12.55
C CYS A 484 -14.57 1.76 -13.90
N HIS A 485 -14.18 0.53 -14.25
CA HIS A 485 -13.50 0.16 -15.50
C HIS A 485 -14.51 -0.17 -16.59
N THR A 486 -15.05 0.85 -17.25
CA THR A 486 -16.31 0.71 -18.01
C THR A 486 -16.17 0.22 -19.45
N GLY A 487 -14.97 -0.20 -19.84
CA GLY A 487 -14.71 -0.72 -21.17
C GLY A 487 -13.39 -0.25 -21.71
N ASP A 488 -13.33 -0.14 -23.03
CA ASP A 488 -12.13 0.18 -23.78
C ASP A 488 -12.14 1.61 -24.33
N ALA A 489 -11.10 2.01 -25.05
CA ALA A 489 -10.92 3.39 -25.48
C ALA A 489 -12.00 3.90 -26.45
N ILE A 490 -12.69 3.01 -27.17
CA ILE A 490 -13.71 3.37 -28.16
C ILE A 490 -15.12 2.92 -27.76
N SER A 491 -15.23 2.05 -26.75
CA SER A 491 -16.50 1.58 -26.19
C SER A 491 -16.44 1.60 -24.66
N ASN A 492 -16.96 2.66 -24.05
CA ASN A 492 -17.01 2.88 -22.61
C ASN A 492 -18.23 3.75 -22.22
N SER A 493 -18.46 3.94 -20.92
CA SER A 493 -19.58 4.73 -20.38
C SER A 493 -19.20 6.20 -20.15
N GLY A 494 -18.51 6.83 -21.11
CA GLY A 494 -18.07 8.23 -21.08
C GLY A 494 -16.65 8.45 -20.54
N SER A 495 -16.10 7.47 -19.82
CA SER A 495 -14.69 7.41 -19.45
C SER A 495 -14.24 5.96 -19.32
N ILE A 496 -13.02 5.64 -19.76
CA ILE A 496 -12.42 4.30 -19.62
C ILE A 496 -12.37 3.88 -18.13
N ARG A 497 -12.08 4.83 -17.24
CA ARG A 497 -12.01 4.62 -15.78
C ARG A 497 -12.72 5.75 -15.05
N MET A 498 -13.51 5.42 -14.03
CA MET A 498 -14.14 6.37 -13.11
C MET A 498 -13.52 6.29 -11.72
N GLY A 499 -13.60 7.38 -10.96
CA GLY A 499 -13.10 7.42 -9.57
C GLY A 499 -14.10 6.90 -8.52
N VAL A 500 -15.38 6.74 -8.87
CA VAL A 500 -16.46 6.31 -7.96
C VAL A 500 -17.24 5.20 -8.67
N ALA A 501 -17.63 4.14 -7.95
CA ALA A 501 -18.25 2.93 -8.49
C ALA A 501 -19.77 3.05 -8.74
N TYR A 502 -20.41 4.09 -8.22
CA TYR A 502 -21.86 4.33 -8.31
C TYR A 502 -22.17 5.80 -8.64
N ASP A 503 -23.43 6.11 -8.99
CA ASP A 503 -23.89 7.49 -9.20
C ASP A 503 -23.90 8.24 -7.86
N GLY A 504 -23.23 9.40 -7.76
CA GLY A 504 -23.14 10.17 -6.52
C GLY A 504 -24.49 10.65 -5.97
N ASN A 505 -25.56 10.61 -6.76
CA ASN A 505 -26.93 10.90 -6.30
C ASN A 505 -27.67 9.67 -5.76
N ASP A 506 -27.10 8.47 -5.89
CA ASP A 506 -27.66 7.24 -5.34
C ASP A 506 -27.15 7.02 -3.91
N PRO A 507 -27.98 7.26 -2.87
CA PRO A 507 -27.57 7.04 -1.49
C PRO A 507 -27.32 5.56 -1.16
N ALA A 508 -27.83 4.63 -1.98
CA ALA A 508 -27.63 3.20 -1.79
C ALA A 508 -26.29 2.68 -2.33
N ALA A 509 -25.52 3.54 -3.01
CA ALA A 509 -24.26 3.22 -3.67
C ALA A 509 -24.37 1.96 -4.53
N THR A 510 -25.38 1.90 -5.41
CA THR A 510 -25.60 0.76 -6.29
C THR A 510 -24.48 0.72 -7.33
N PRO A 511 -23.66 -0.37 -7.38
CA PRO A 511 -22.54 -0.43 -8.31
C PRO A 511 -22.99 -0.33 -9.77
N ARG A 512 -22.26 0.43 -10.58
CA ARG A 512 -22.53 0.53 -12.02
C ARG A 512 -22.30 -0.81 -12.73
N THR A 513 -23.07 -1.02 -13.78
CA THR A 513 -22.91 -2.13 -14.72
C THR A 513 -22.53 -1.57 -16.10
N PRO A 514 -21.39 -1.95 -16.69
CA PRO A 514 -21.02 -1.44 -17.99
C PRO A 514 -21.60 -2.29 -19.13
N ASP A 515 -21.78 -1.64 -20.28
CA ASP A 515 -22.15 -2.30 -21.53
C ASP A 515 -20.97 -3.11 -22.11
N ASN A 516 -19.76 -2.56 -22.01
CA ASN A 516 -18.53 -3.24 -22.42
C ASN A 516 -17.92 -4.01 -21.23
N LYS A 517 -17.85 -5.33 -21.39
CA LYS A 517 -17.40 -6.27 -20.35
C LYS A 517 -15.91 -6.66 -20.45
N ARG A 518 -15.09 -5.94 -21.21
CA ARG A 518 -13.66 -6.29 -21.42
C ARG A 518 -12.88 -6.45 -20.10
N PHE A 519 -13.17 -5.61 -19.11
CA PHE A 519 -12.54 -5.62 -17.78
C PHE A 519 -13.52 -6.04 -16.68
N ALA A 520 -14.60 -6.72 -17.06
CA ALA A 520 -15.62 -7.17 -16.13
C ALA A 520 -15.30 -8.55 -15.58
N GLU A 521 -15.70 -8.75 -14.34
CA GLU A 521 -15.78 -10.04 -13.68
C GLU A 521 -16.71 -11.01 -14.42
N ASN A 522 -16.63 -12.29 -14.09
CA ASN A 522 -17.59 -13.26 -14.61
C ASN A 522 -19.01 -12.90 -14.14
N SER A 523 -20.01 -13.27 -14.95
CA SER A 523 -21.39 -12.86 -14.71
C SER A 523 -21.91 -13.41 -13.39
N GLY A 524 -22.30 -12.52 -12.47
CA GLY A 524 -22.79 -12.89 -11.15
C GLY A 524 -21.70 -13.02 -10.08
N GLU A 525 -20.43 -13.10 -10.48
CA GLU A 525 -19.31 -13.36 -9.57
C GLU A 525 -18.63 -12.08 -9.09
N LEU A 526 -17.92 -12.19 -7.97
CA LEU A 526 -17.00 -11.17 -7.47
C LEU A 526 -15.62 -11.35 -8.09
N PHE A 527 -14.77 -10.32 -7.98
CA PHE A 527 -13.39 -10.35 -8.47
C PHE A 527 -12.60 -11.54 -7.91
N ARG A 528 -12.68 -11.78 -6.60
CA ARG A 528 -12.02 -12.93 -5.93
C ARG A 528 -12.49 -14.31 -6.41
N ASN A 529 -13.65 -14.39 -7.07
CA ASN A 529 -14.21 -15.63 -7.61
C ASN A 529 -14.18 -15.67 -9.16
N SER A 530 -13.54 -14.69 -9.80
CA SER A 530 -13.53 -14.59 -11.26
C SER A 530 -12.24 -15.12 -11.87
N PHE A 531 -12.35 -15.62 -13.09
CA PHE A 531 -11.26 -16.15 -13.88
C PHE A 531 -11.37 -15.74 -15.36
N GLY A 532 -10.23 -15.81 -16.05
CA GLY A 532 -10.09 -15.50 -17.46
C GLY A 532 -8.88 -16.21 -18.06
N HIS A 533 -8.52 -15.92 -19.32
CA HIS A 533 -7.26 -16.37 -19.94
C HIS A 533 -6.90 -17.85 -19.70
N GLY A 534 -7.80 -18.77 -20.06
CA GLY A 534 -7.57 -20.22 -19.87
C GLY A 534 -7.88 -20.74 -18.46
N GLY A 535 -8.63 -19.98 -17.65
CA GLY A 535 -9.04 -20.38 -16.29
C GLY A 535 -8.15 -19.81 -15.19
N VAL A 536 -7.26 -18.88 -15.51
CA VAL A 536 -6.44 -18.18 -14.51
C VAL A 536 -7.32 -17.24 -13.69
N ALA A 537 -7.24 -17.36 -12.38
CA ALA A 537 -7.94 -16.53 -11.42
C ALA A 537 -7.48 -15.07 -11.56
N CYS A 538 -8.43 -14.12 -11.45
CA CYS A 538 -8.11 -12.70 -11.55
C CYS A 538 -7.06 -12.26 -10.52
N GLU A 539 -7.16 -12.76 -9.28
CA GLU A 539 -6.20 -12.47 -8.21
C GLU A 539 -4.80 -13.03 -8.48
N GLY A 540 -4.69 -14.13 -9.24
CA GLY A 540 -3.40 -14.69 -9.65
C GLY A 540 -2.60 -13.79 -10.60
N CYS A 541 -3.27 -12.87 -11.32
CA CYS A 541 -2.63 -11.89 -12.18
C CYS A 541 -2.59 -10.49 -11.56
N HIS A 542 -3.60 -10.10 -10.79
CA HIS A 542 -3.77 -8.73 -10.31
C HIS A 542 -3.37 -8.52 -8.85
N GLY A 543 -3.19 -9.59 -8.07
CA GLY A 543 -3.13 -9.52 -6.62
C GLY A 543 -4.53 -9.50 -5.98
N SER A 544 -4.57 -9.55 -4.66
CA SER A 544 -5.80 -9.66 -3.88
C SER A 544 -6.65 -8.37 -3.91
N THR A 545 -7.94 -8.51 -3.65
CA THR A 545 -8.84 -7.36 -3.41
C THR A 545 -8.22 -6.38 -2.39
N HIS A 546 -8.38 -5.06 -2.58
CA HIS A 546 -7.75 -3.99 -1.76
C HIS A 546 -6.21 -3.90 -1.78
N ALA A 547 -5.51 -4.91 -2.33
CA ALA A 547 -4.06 -4.99 -2.44
C ALA A 547 -3.59 -5.24 -3.89
N ILE A 548 -4.41 -4.84 -4.87
CA ILE A 548 -4.11 -4.96 -6.30
C ILE A 548 -2.75 -4.32 -6.62
N TRP A 549 -1.93 -5.03 -7.40
CA TRP A 549 -0.57 -4.62 -7.70
C TRP A 549 -0.49 -3.46 -8.72
N PRO A 550 0.53 -2.58 -8.61
CA PRO A 550 1.47 -2.51 -7.50
C PRO A 550 0.79 -1.94 -6.25
N SER A 551 1.09 -2.55 -5.12
CA SER A 551 0.65 -2.09 -3.79
C SER A 551 1.65 -1.12 -3.20
N ALA A 552 1.18 -0.21 -2.34
CA ALA A 552 2.04 0.65 -1.53
C ALA A 552 2.79 -0.13 -0.42
N GLU A 553 2.34 -1.35 -0.10
CA GLU A 553 3.02 -2.26 0.81
C GLU A 553 3.93 -3.22 0.02
N GLU A 554 5.21 -3.27 0.40
CA GLU A 554 6.25 -3.98 -0.36
C GLU A 554 6.01 -5.49 -0.37
N ASN A 555 5.56 -6.06 0.76
CA ASN A 555 5.31 -7.49 0.91
C ASN A 555 4.23 -8.01 -0.06
N ASP A 556 3.24 -7.18 -0.43
CA ASP A 556 2.24 -7.57 -1.44
C ASP A 556 2.90 -7.78 -2.81
N ASN A 557 3.93 -7.00 -3.16
CA ASN A 557 4.54 -7.00 -4.49
C ASN A 557 5.53 -8.16 -4.71
N VAL A 558 5.91 -8.88 -3.65
CA VAL A 558 6.88 -9.98 -3.70
C VAL A 558 6.47 -11.05 -4.71
N ALA A 559 5.21 -11.50 -4.66
CA ALA A 559 4.68 -12.51 -5.57
C ALA A 559 4.81 -12.07 -7.04
N SER A 560 4.38 -10.84 -7.37
CA SER A 560 4.51 -10.32 -8.74
C SER A 560 5.96 -10.25 -9.20
N THR A 561 6.86 -9.78 -8.34
CA THR A 561 8.29 -9.70 -8.62
C THR A 561 8.89 -11.08 -8.86
N MET A 562 8.51 -12.07 -8.06
CA MET A 562 8.93 -13.47 -8.24
C MET A 562 8.38 -14.12 -9.50
N ILE A 563 7.26 -13.63 -10.07
CA ILE A 563 6.59 -14.22 -11.25
C ILE A 563 6.98 -13.54 -12.58
N GLN A 564 7.32 -12.26 -12.58
CA GLN A 564 7.67 -11.54 -13.83
C GLN A 564 8.94 -10.68 -13.74
N GLY A 565 9.59 -10.62 -12.58
CA GLY A 565 10.82 -9.84 -12.36
C GLY A 565 10.60 -8.36 -12.03
N HIS A 566 9.36 -7.91 -11.89
CA HIS A 566 9.02 -6.56 -11.43
C HIS A 566 7.66 -6.53 -10.73
N ASP A 567 7.41 -5.46 -9.99
CA ASP A 567 6.14 -5.18 -9.32
C ASP A 567 5.02 -4.87 -10.33
N GLY A 568 3.77 -5.09 -9.90
CA GLY A 568 2.59 -4.76 -10.69
C GLY A 568 1.83 -6.00 -11.17
N VAL A 569 0.75 -5.76 -11.91
CA VAL A 569 -0.06 -6.84 -12.49
C VAL A 569 0.80 -7.71 -13.42
N ILE A 570 0.56 -9.03 -13.43
CA ILE A 570 1.27 -9.96 -14.31
C ILE A 570 0.92 -9.66 -15.76
N ILE A 571 1.90 -9.17 -16.51
CA ILE A 571 1.73 -8.71 -17.89
C ILE A 571 2.78 -9.29 -18.84
N GLU A 572 3.91 -9.76 -18.31
CA GLU A 572 4.94 -10.42 -19.11
C GLU A 572 4.48 -11.84 -19.47
N CYS A 573 4.05 -12.03 -20.73
CA CYS A 573 3.52 -13.31 -21.19
C CYS A 573 4.52 -14.47 -21.00
N SER A 574 5.81 -14.17 -21.08
CA SER A 574 6.93 -15.10 -20.85
C SER A 574 6.97 -15.68 -19.43
N ALA A 575 6.23 -15.11 -18.47
CA ALA A 575 6.08 -15.66 -17.14
C ALA A 575 5.49 -17.08 -17.19
N CYS A 576 4.54 -17.33 -18.09
CA CYS A 576 3.86 -18.62 -18.24
C CYS A 576 4.04 -19.23 -19.64
N HIS A 577 4.01 -18.40 -20.68
CA HIS A 577 4.15 -18.87 -22.06
C HIS A 577 5.62 -19.03 -22.42
N GLN A 578 6.00 -20.25 -22.80
CA GLN A 578 7.34 -20.58 -23.30
C GLN A 578 7.32 -20.63 -24.83
N ASP A 579 8.50 -20.47 -25.43
CA ASP A 579 8.71 -20.27 -26.88
C ASP A 579 8.14 -18.95 -27.43
N GLN A 580 8.52 -18.59 -28.65
CA GLN A 580 7.96 -17.40 -29.32
C GLN A 580 6.48 -17.65 -29.60
N LEU A 581 5.62 -16.89 -28.91
CA LEU A 581 4.19 -16.89 -29.17
C LEU A 581 3.94 -16.33 -30.58
N PRO A 582 3.00 -16.92 -31.34
CA PRO A 582 2.52 -16.24 -32.54
C PRO A 582 1.94 -14.88 -32.14
N LEU A 583 2.06 -13.89 -33.02
CA LEU A 583 1.35 -12.62 -32.84
C LEU A 583 -0.15 -12.91 -32.70
N THR A 584 -0.75 -12.40 -31.62
CA THR A 584 -2.15 -12.65 -31.29
C THR A 584 -2.78 -11.43 -30.62
N MET A 585 -4.12 -11.40 -30.56
CA MET A 585 -4.91 -10.50 -29.71
C MET A 585 -5.75 -11.30 -28.68
N ASP A 586 -5.52 -12.60 -28.57
CA ASP A 586 -6.30 -13.53 -27.73
C ASP A 586 -5.78 -13.59 -26.28
N GLY A 587 -4.91 -12.64 -25.90
CA GLY A 587 -4.44 -12.51 -24.52
C GLY A 587 -5.53 -11.97 -23.57
N PRO A 588 -5.21 -11.86 -22.27
CA PRO A 588 -6.15 -11.34 -21.28
C PRO A 588 -6.65 -9.95 -21.71
N HIS A 589 -7.94 -9.68 -21.52
CA HIS A 589 -8.59 -8.42 -21.95
C HIS A 589 -8.45 -8.08 -23.44
N GLY A 590 -8.13 -9.06 -24.29
CA GLY A 590 -7.88 -8.88 -25.72
C GLY A 590 -6.54 -8.19 -25.99
N MET A 591 -5.56 -8.39 -25.11
CA MET A 591 -4.20 -7.87 -25.27
C MET A 591 -3.40 -8.69 -26.27
N HIS A 592 -2.47 -8.01 -26.93
CA HIS A 592 -1.43 -8.66 -27.72
C HIS A 592 -0.21 -9.02 -26.88
N ASN A 593 0.74 -9.73 -27.50
CA ASN A 593 2.03 -10.06 -26.93
C ASN A 593 2.72 -8.78 -26.42
N VAL A 594 3.01 -8.73 -25.12
CA VAL A 594 3.68 -7.58 -24.48
C VAL A 594 5.17 -7.87 -24.34
N GLY A 595 6.01 -6.89 -24.64
CA GLY A 595 7.47 -7.03 -24.53
C GLY A 595 8.11 -7.98 -25.55
N ASP A 596 7.33 -8.48 -26.51
CA ASP A 596 7.77 -9.46 -27.51
C ASP A 596 8.48 -8.77 -28.70
N PRO A 597 9.74 -9.12 -29.00
CA PRO A 597 10.46 -8.55 -30.15
C PRO A 597 9.80 -8.84 -31.50
N GLY A 598 9.21 -10.02 -31.67
CA GLY A 598 8.48 -10.39 -32.89
C GLY A 598 7.24 -9.53 -33.09
N TRP A 599 6.52 -9.19 -32.02
CA TRP A 599 5.43 -8.21 -32.12
C TRP A 599 5.94 -6.85 -32.63
N ASN A 600 7.03 -6.35 -32.07
CA ASN A 600 7.58 -5.04 -32.47
C ASN A 600 7.98 -5.01 -33.96
N GLU A 601 8.52 -6.11 -34.48
CA GLU A 601 9.00 -6.21 -35.86
C GLU A 601 7.89 -6.56 -36.88
N GLU A 602 6.84 -7.28 -36.47
CA GLU A 602 5.86 -7.87 -37.40
C GLU A 602 4.42 -7.34 -37.24
N HIS A 603 4.16 -6.44 -36.29
CA HIS A 603 2.80 -5.91 -36.06
C HIS A 603 2.20 -5.14 -37.25
N GLU A 604 3.02 -4.67 -38.21
CA GLU A 604 2.55 -3.94 -39.39
C GLU A 604 1.55 -4.78 -40.21
N ASP A 605 1.82 -6.07 -40.39
CA ASP A 605 0.94 -6.97 -41.14
C ASP A 605 -0.35 -7.30 -40.37
N PHE A 606 -0.31 -7.30 -39.03
CA PHE A 606 -1.50 -7.37 -38.20
C PHE A 606 -2.37 -6.13 -38.36
N TYR A 607 -1.75 -4.95 -38.26
CA TYR A 607 -2.43 -3.67 -38.44
C TYR A 607 -3.11 -3.57 -39.81
N LYS A 608 -2.41 -3.92 -40.91
CA LYS A 608 -2.97 -3.88 -42.28
C LYS A 608 -4.22 -4.73 -42.45
N LYS A 609 -4.33 -5.85 -41.71
CA LYS A 609 -5.49 -6.76 -41.79
C LYS A 609 -6.70 -6.21 -41.02
N ASN A 610 -6.47 -5.62 -39.85
CA ASN A 610 -7.54 -5.07 -39.02
C ASN A 610 -7.09 -3.83 -38.23
N PRO A 611 -7.08 -2.64 -38.84
CA PRO A 611 -6.64 -1.41 -38.20
C PRO A 611 -7.45 -1.03 -36.95
N ASP A 612 -8.73 -1.42 -36.90
CA ASP A 612 -9.64 -1.06 -35.81
C ASP A 612 -9.37 -1.89 -34.54
N SER A 613 -8.73 -3.06 -34.66
CA SER A 613 -8.40 -3.91 -33.50
C SER A 613 -7.49 -3.21 -32.47
N CYS A 614 -6.62 -2.31 -32.93
CA CYS A 614 -5.69 -1.58 -32.06
C CYS A 614 -6.37 -0.43 -31.32
N LYS A 615 -7.44 0.15 -31.89
CA LYS A 615 -8.10 1.34 -31.34
C LYS A 615 -8.74 1.09 -29.98
N ALA A 616 -9.15 -0.14 -29.70
CA ALA A 616 -9.71 -0.52 -28.40
C ALA A 616 -8.76 -0.17 -27.24
N CYS A 617 -7.45 -0.34 -27.39
CA CYS A 617 -6.49 -0.02 -26.32
C CYS A 617 -5.73 1.28 -26.59
N HIS A 618 -5.41 1.56 -27.86
CA HIS A 618 -4.57 2.69 -28.25
C HIS A 618 -5.35 3.96 -28.66
N GLY A 619 -6.68 3.92 -28.64
CA GLY A 619 -7.56 5.04 -28.96
C GLY A 619 -7.80 5.23 -30.46
N ASP A 620 -8.78 6.07 -30.79
CA ASP A 620 -9.21 6.33 -32.19
C ASP A 620 -8.10 6.91 -33.07
N ASP A 621 -7.16 7.63 -32.47
CA ASP A 621 -6.01 8.26 -33.14
C ASP A 621 -4.73 7.42 -33.03
N LEU A 622 -4.77 6.28 -32.34
CA LEU A 622 -3.63 5.38 -32.08
C LEU A 622 -2.44 6.05 -31.37
N ASN A 623 -2.69 7.12 -30.63
CA ASN A 623 -1.66 7.82 -29.86
C ASN A 623 -1.42 7.19 -28.47
N GLY A 624 -2.20 6.18 -28.11
CA GLY A 624 -2.13 5.48 -26.83
C GLY A 624 -3.13 6.05 -25.81
N THR A 625 -3.60 5.20 -24.91
CA THR A 625 -4.46 5.57 -23.78
C THR A 625 -3.92 5.01 -22.46
N VAL A 626 -4.67 5.22 -21.36
CA VAL A 626 -4.38 4.57 -20.07
C VAL A 626 -4.37 3.03 -20.14
N LEU A 627 -4.94 2.43 -21.20
CA LEU A 627 -4.94 0.98 -21.42
C LEU A 627 -3.67 0.47 -22.10
N SER A 628 -2.92 1.34 -22.77
CA SER A 628 -1.71 0.99 -23.52
C SER A 628 -0.51 1.64 -22.85
N VAL A 629 -0.07 1.15 -21.70
CA VAL A 629 1.02 1.74 -20.91
C VAL A 629 2.14 0.72 -20.72
N ALA A 630 3.40 1.16 -20.77
CA ALA A 630 4.53 0.32 -20.37
C ALA A 630 4.49 0.07 -18.85
N HIS A 631 4.31 -1.18 -18.43
CA HIS A 631 4.25 -1.55 -17.01
C HIS A 631 5.62 -1.79 -16.37
N ALA A 632 6.68 -1.82 -17.18
CA ALA A 632 8.07 -1.87 -16.79
C ALA A 632 8.89 -1.01 -17.74
N ASP A 633 10.13 -0.67 -17.36
CA ASP A 633 11.08 -0.08 -18.29
C ASP A 633 11.33 -1.05 -19.44
N ARG A 634 11.30 -0.55 -20.68
CA ARG A 634 11.48 -1.37 -21.88
C ARG A 634 12.54 -0.78 -22.79
N GLU A 635 13.26 -1.67 -23.45
CA GLU A 635 14.00 -1.34 -24.66
C GLU A 635 13.29 -2.02 -25.84
N LEU A 636 12.70 -1.23 -26.74
CA LEU A 636 11.96 -1.73 -27.89
C LEU A 636 12.79 -1.53 -29.16
N LYS A 637 12.81 -2.54 -30.04
CA LYS A 637 13.50 -2.45 -31.33
C LYS A 637 12.58 -1.84 -32.38
N THR A 638 13.13 -0.95 -33.21
CA THR A 638 12.43 -0.46 -34.41
C THR A 638 12.75 -1.32 -35.63
N ASP A 639 11.74 -1.53 -36.45
CA ASP A 639 11.78 -2.01 -37.84
C ASP A 639 12.79 -1.27 -38.73
N ASP A 640 12.98 0.03 -38.52
CA ASP A 640 13.86 0.93 -39.33
C ASP A 640 15.39 0.75 -39.13
N GLY A 641 15.87 -0.41 -38.66
CA GLY A 641 17.31 -0.73 -38.60
C GLY A 641 17.91 -0.87 -37.20
N GLY A 642 17.15 -1.39 -36.24
CA GLY A 642 17.71 -2.01 -35.03
C GLY A 642 18.25 -1.07 -33.95
N LYS A 643 17.92 0.23 -33.98
CA LYS A 643 18.16 1.10 -32.82
C LYS A 643 17.12 0.81 -31.75
N GLY A 644 17.57 0.41 -30.56
CA GLY A 644 16.72 0.32 -29.37
C GLY A 644 16.17 1.69 -29.00
N ILE A 645 14.87 1.74 -28.69
CA ILE A 645 14.20 2.88 -28.08
C ILE A 645 13.91 2.51 -26.64
N PHE A 646 14.46 3.29 -25.71
CA PHE A 646 14.13 3.17 -24.30
C PHE A 646 12.78 3.81 -24.00
N ILE A 647 11.90 3.05 -23.37
CA ILE A 647 10.55 3.44 -22.96
C ILE A 647 10.45 3.26 -21.44
N PRO A 648 10.36 4.36 -20.67
CA PRO A 648 10.16 4.28 -19.23
C PRO A 648 8.83 3.60 -18.85
N LYS A 649 8.81 2.90 -17.71
CA LYS A 649 7.58 2.47 -17.03
C LYS A 649 6.64 3.67 -16.89
N GLY A 650 5.36 3.48 -17.18
CA GLY A 650 4.32 4.51 -17.13
C GLY A 650 4.11 5.28 -18.44
N THR A 651 4.98 5.12 -19.45
CA THR A 651 4.79 5.78 -20.75
C THR A 651 3.62 5.14 -21.51
N SER A 652 2.67 5.98 -21.96
CA SER A 652 1.61 5.57 -22.89
C SER A 652 2.21 5.20 -24.24
N ILE A 653 1.83 4.05 -24.78
CA ILE A 653 2.33 3.46 -26.01
C ILE A 653 1.37 3.79 -27.16
N GLY A 654 1.85 4.59 -28.11
CA GLY A 654 1.17 4.89 -29.37
C GLY A 654 2.07 4.60 -30.56
N CYS A 655 1.48 4.51 -31.76
CA CYS A 655 2.22 4.22 -33.00
C CYS A 655 3.30 5.27 -33.30
N GLY A 656 3.07 6.52 -32.89
CA GLY A 656 3.95 7.64 -33.19
C GLY A 656 5.32 7.58 -32.50
N ILE A 657 5.48 6.74 -31.48
CA ILE A 657 6.67 6.69 -30.63
C ILE A 657 7.87 6.13 -31.41
N CYS A 658 7.66 5.07 -32.17
CA CYS A 658 8.72 4.39 -32.92
C CYS A 658 8.80 4.89 -34.37
N HIS A 659 7.64 5.00 -35.03
CA HIS A 659 7.50 5.40 -36.43
C HIS A 659 6.44 6.50 -36.57
N LYS A 660 6.16 6.94 -37.80
CA LYS A 660 5.03 7.88 -38.00
C LYS A 660 3.74 7.12 -37.74
N ASN A 661 2.86 7.70 -36.93
CA ASN A 661 1.53 7.15 -36.71
C ASN A 661 0.77 7.05 -38.05
N PRO A 662 0.17 5.90 -38.37
CA PRO A 662 -0.47 5.67 -39.67
C PRO A 662 -1.74 6.50 -39.91
N LEU A 663 -2.41 6.97 -38.85
CA LEU A 663 -3.59 7.82 -38.94
C LEU A 663 -3.25 9.32 -38.95
N THR A 664 -2.29 9.74 -38.12
CA THR A 664 -1.98 11.18 -37.94
C THR A 664 -0.78 11.64 -38.77
N GLY A 665 0.06 10.71 -39.25
CA GLY A 665 1.30 10.99 -39.99
C GLY A 665 2.41 11.61 -39.14
N LYS A 666 2.23 11.72 -37.82
CA LYS A 666 3.16 12.39 -36.89
C LYS A 666 3.94 11.37 -36.07
N ARG A 667 5.17 11.71 -35.71
CA ARG A 667 5.90 11.06 -34.61
C ARG A 667 5.48 11.69 -33.28
N GLN A 668 5.46 10.89 -32.23
CA GLN A 668 5.21 11.29 -30.85
C GLN A 668 6.54 11.29 -30.08
N PRO A 669 6.83 12.31 -29.28
CA PRO A 669 7.94 12.26 -28.35
C PRO A 669 7.67 11.20 -27.26
N ILE A 670 8.74 10.60 -26.75
CA ILE A 670 8.68 9.79 -25.53
C ILE A 670 8.59 10.77 -24.38
N GLU A 671 7.36 10.99 -23.90
CA GLU A 671 7.14 11.82 -22.73
C GLU A 671 7.34 10.96 -21.48
N PRO A 672 8.05 11.48 -20.46
CA PRO A 672 8.06 10.85 -19.14
C PRO A 672 6.62 10.67 -18.65
N PRO A 673 6.34 9.66 -17.82
CA PRO A 673 5.04 9.52 -17.19
C PRO A 673 4.69 10.84 -16.50
N THR A 674 3.65 11.51 -16.99
CA THR A 674 3.02 12.55 -16.19
C THR A 674 2.13 11.81 -15.18
N ASN A 675 2.20 12.18 -13.90
CA ASN A 675 1.23 11.70 -12.91
C ASN A 675 -0.16 11.79 -13.55
N PRO A 676 -1.00 10.73 -13.48
CA PRO A 676 -2.25 10.72 -14.21
C PRO A 676 -3.08 11.95 -13.82
N VAL A 677 -3.04 12.96 -14.68
CA VAL A 677 -3.98 14.05 -14.67
C VAL A 677 -5.26 13.42 -15.16
N ASN A 678 -6.19 13.27 -14.24
CA ASN A 678 -7.56 12.86 -14.48
C ASN A 678 -8.07 13.56 -15.76
N PRO A 679 -8.38 12.84 -16.86
CA PRO A 679 -8.91 13.45 -18.07
C PRO A 679 -10.20 14.18 -17.69
N GLY A 680 -10.20 15.49 -17.91
CA GLY A 680 -11.24 16.39 -17.46
C GLY A 680 -12.64 15.92 -17.85
N ASN A 681 -13.52 15.87 -16.86
CA ASN A 681 -14.96 15.81 -17.06
C ASN A 681 -15.43 17.15 -17.69
N PRO A 682 -16.07 17.17 -18.88
CA PRO A 682 -16.66 18.39 -19.42
C PRO A 682 -17.93 18.72 -18.64
N GLY A 683 -17.73 19.36 -17.48
CA GLY A 683 -18.77 19.72 -16.53
C GLY A 683 -18.20 20.03 -15.15
N GLN A 684 -17.48 21.14 -15.00
CA GLN A 684 -17.27 21.83 -13.71
C GLN A 684 -18.09 23.13 -13.69
N PRO A 685 -18.49 23.71 -12.53
CA PRO A 685 -17.84 23.60 -11.20
C PRO A 685 -18.77 23.44 -9.96
N PRO A 686 -18.22 23.25 -8.72
CA PRO A 686 -16.80 23.24 -8.35
C PRO A 686 -16.25 21.90 -7.82
N SER A 687 -15.01 21.65 -8.26
CA SER A 687 -13.87 20.91 -7.70
C SER A 687 -14.05 19.73 -6.74
N GLN A 688 -13.26 18.68 -7.01
CA GLN A 688 -12.71 17.66 -6.09
C GLN A 688 -12.41 18.25 -4.70
N PRO A 689 -12.25 17.44 -3.62
CA PRO A 689 -11.70 17.97 -2.37
C PRO A 689 -10.23 18.34 -2.61
N GLY A 690 -10.03 19.49 -3.24
CA GLY A 690 -8.77 20.17 -3.31
C GLY A 690 -8.38 20.52 -1.88
N ILE A 691 -7.12 20.32 -1.57
CA ILE A 691 -6.46 20.83 -0.38
C ILE A 691 -7.03 22.22 -0.07
N ASP A 692 -7.89 22.32 0.94
CA ASP A 692 -8.61 23.56 1.24
C ASP A 692 -7.64 24.51 1.93
N GLY A 693 -6.97 25.33 1.12
CA GLY A 693 -6.04 26.33 1.58
C GLY A 693 -6.65 27.31 2.59
N ALA A 694 -7.95 27.56 2.51
CA ALA A 694 -8.64 28.42 3.47
C ALA A 694 -8.82 27.74 4.83
N LEU A 695 -9.19 26.45 4.83
CA LEU A 695 -9.25 25.63 6.03
C LEU A 695 -7.86 25.44 6.64
N LEU A 696 -6.86 25.08 5.84
CA LEU A 696 -5.48 24.92 6.29
C LEU A 696 -4.92 26.22 6.87
N TYR A 697 -5.18 27.36 6.22
CA TYR A 697 -4.82 28.66 6.77
C TYR A 697 -5.54 28.92 8.11
N SER A 698 -6.83 28.59 8.21
CA SER A 698 -7.60 28.80 9.45
C SER A 698 -7.05 27.97 10.62
N GLN A 699 -6.64 26.73 10.36
CA GLN A 699 -6.13 25.79 11.36
C GLN A 699 -4.69 26.12 11.77
N ASN A 700 -3.83 26.49 10.82
CA ASN A 700 -2.38 26.53 11.03
C ASN A 700 -1.80 27.95 11.10
N CYS A 701 -2.49 28.96 10.55
CA CYS A 701 -1.94 30.31 10.36
C CYS A 701 -2.76 31.42 11.03
N ALA A 702 -4.10 31.29 11.06
CA ALA A 702 -4.99 32.38 11.46
C ALA A 702 -4.83 32.83 12.92
N VAL A 703 -4.42 31.93 13.82
CA VAL A 703 -4.15 32.24 15.23
C VAL A 703 -3.07 33.32 15.40
N CYS A 704 -2.10 33.36 14.48
CA CYS A 704 -0.99 34.32 14.51
C CYS A 704 -1.14 35.45 13.49
N HIS A 705 -1.84 35.21 12.38
CA HIS A 705 -1.90 36.15 11.24
C HIS A 705 -3.26 36.81 11.03
N GLY A 706 -4.25 36.46 11.85
CA GLY A 706 -5.62 36.93 11.77
C GLY A 706 -6.47 36.10 10.80
N PRO A 707 -7.80 36.28 10.81
CA PRO A 707 -8.71 35.62 9.88
C PRO A 707 -8.31 35.84 8.43
N LEU A 708 -8.58 34.87 7.57
CA LEU A 708 -8.11 34.87 6.20
C LEU A 708 -8.55 36.11 5.40
N THR A 709 -9.77 36.60 5.65
CA THR A 709 -10.34 37.81 5.02
C THR A 709 -9.63 39.11 5.41
N SER A 710 -8.92 39.13 6.53
CA SER A 710 -8.19 40.28 7.08
C SER A 710 -6.73 39.96 7.41
N SER A 711 -6.19 38.89 6.81
CA SER A 711 -4.86 38.37 7.13
C SER A 711 -3.77 39.41 6.95
N SER A 712 -2.90 39.53 7.96
CA SER A 712 -1.66 40.31 7.88
C SER A 712 -0.64 39.77 6.85
N LYS A 713 -0.93 38.61 6.22
CA LYS A 713 -0.10 37.92 5.23
C LYS A 713 -0.78 37.77 3.87
N ARG A 714 -1.84 38.54 3.58
CA ARG A 714 -2.44 38.59 2.25
C ARG A 714 -1.38 38.85 1.17
N GLY A 715 -1.45 38.12 0.06
CA GLY A 715 -0.47 38.23 -1.03
C GLY A 715 0.83 37.44 -0.84
N ALA A 716 0.93 36.56 0.17
CA ALA A 716 2.16 35.80 0.41
C ALA A 716 2.31 34.61 -0.57
N SER A 717 3.42 34.56 -1.30
CA SER A 717 3.76 33.43 -2.18
C SER A 717 4.19 32.18 -1.40
N LEU A 718 4.06 31.00 -2.00
CA LEU A 718 4.56 29.72 -1.47
C LEU A 718 6.02 29.85 -0.97
N SER A 719 6.88 30.41 -1.82
CA SER A 719 8.30 30.62 -1.50
C SER A 719 8.53 31.49 -0.26
N LYS A 720 7.62 32.42 0.04
CA LYS A 720 7.68 33.31 1.21
C LYS A 720 7.21 32.59 2.48
N ILE A 721 6.22 31.71 2.36
CA ILE A 721 5.73 30.86 3.45
C ILE A 721 6.79 29.83 3.82
N GLN A 722 7.34 29.10 2.83
CA GLN A 722 8.42 28.13 3.02
C GLN A 722 9.67 28.78 3.66
N ASN A 723 10.08 29.97 3.19
CA ASN A 723 11.17 30.71 3.80
C ASN A 723 10.87 31.17 5.25
N GLY A 724 9.60 31.39 5.59
CA GLY A 724 9.17 31.71 6.94
C GLY A 724 9.31 30.53 7.89
N ILE A 725 8.86 29.35 7.45
CA ILE A 725 8.94 28.08 8.17
C ILE A 725 10.41 27.64 8.33
N ALA A 726 11.17 27.62 7.24
CA ALA A 726 12.58 27.20 7.23
C ALA A 726 13.47 28.11 8.10
N LYS A 727 13.15 29.40 8.22
CA LYS A 727 13.87 30.34 9.09
C LYS A 727 13.25 30.46 10.48
N ASN A 728 12.26 29.63 10.79
CA ASN A 728 11.48 29.64 12.04
C ASN A 728 11.04 31.06 12.47
N LYS A 729 10.64 31.90 11.51
CA LYS A 729 10.32 33.31 11.78
C LYS A 729 9.08 33.38 12.66
N GLY A 730 9.19 33.96 13.85
CA GLY A 730 8.06 34.07 14.78
C GLY A 730 7.52 32.73 15.29
N GLY A 731 8.31 31.65 15.26
CA GLY A 731 7.89 30.33 15.74
C GLY A 731 7.25 29.42 14.68
N MET A 732 7.24 29.84 13.41
CA MET A 732 6.63 29.09 12.30
C MET A 732 7.28 27.74 11.98
N GLY A 733 8.45 27.42 12.53
CA GLY A 733 9.18 26.17 12.26
C GLY A 733 8.42 24.92 12.70
N LYS A 734 7.44 25.05 13.61
CA LYS A 734 6.53 23.96 14.02
C LYS A 734 5.59 23.51 12.91
N LEU A 735 5.47 24.28 11.82
CA LEU A 735 4.63 23.99 10.66
C LEU A 735 5.40 23.24 9.55
N SER A 736 6.59 22.71 9.83
CA SER A 736 7.39 21.95 8.87
C SER A 736 6.76 20.61 8.47
N PHE A 737 5.67 20.20 9.14
CA PHE A 737 4.89 19.02 8.78
C PHE A 737 3.95 19.25 7.58
N LEU A 738 3.70 20.52 7.20
CA LEU A 738 2.87 20.85 6.04
C LEU A 738 3.62 20.55 4.73
N THR A 739 2.96 19.88 3.79
CA THR A 739 3.56 19.55 2.49
C THR A 739 3.70 20.77 1.59
N VAL A 740 4.45 20.65 0.49
CA VAL A 740 4.60 21.74 -0.47
C VAL A 740 3.25 22.10 -1.11
N GLU A 741 2.40 21.10 -1.35
CA GLU A 741 1.07 21.22 -1.93
C GLU A 741 0.09 21.90 -0.96
N GLU A 742 0.16 21.58 0.34
CA GLU A 742 -0.59 22.27 1.40
C GLU A 742 -0.17 23.73 1.55
N LEU A 743 1.13 24.00 1.53
CA LEU A 743 1.64 25.36 1.57
C LEU A 743 1.29 26.15 0.30
N GLN A 744 1.18 25.48 -0.85
CA GLN A 744 0.76 26.09 -2.11
C GLN A 744 -0.72 26.45 -2.05
N ALA A 745 -1.58 25.55 -1.54
CA ALA A 745 -2.99 25.84 -1.33
C ALA A 745 -3.21 27.00 -0.35
N ILE A 746 -2.44 27.08 0.74
CA ILE A 746 -2.48 28.23 1.67
C ILE A 746 -2.05 29.53 0.98
N ALA A 747 -1.09 29.46 0.05
CA ALA A 747 -0.62 30.61 -0.72
C ALA A 747 -1.59 31.03 -1.83
N ASP A 748 -2.42 30.12 -2.34
CA ASP A 748 -3.48 30.39 -3.33
C ASP A 748 -4.77 30.90 -2.67
N ALA A 749 -5.08 30.38 -1.47
CA ALA A 749 -5.75 31.18 -0.45
C ALA A 749 -4.90 32.44 -0.16
N LEU A 750 -5.20 33.46 0.64
CA LEU A 750 -4.32 34.67 0.75
C LEU A 750 -4.12 35.54 -0.52
N ASN A 751 -4.13 34.99 -1.74
CA ASN A 751 -3.98 35.70 -3.03
C ASN A 751 -5.32 36.09 -3.67
N PHE A 752 -6.43 35.92 -2.95
CA PHE A 752 -7.78 36.28 -3.38
C PHE A 752 -8.30 37.61 -2.84
#